data_AF-A0A1G4QWA5-F1
#
_entry.id   AF-A0A1G4QWA5-F1
#
_cell.length_a   1.000
_cell.length_b   1.000
_cell.length_c   1.000
_cell.angle_alpha   90.00
_cell.angle_beta   90.00
_cell.angle_gamma   90.00
#
_symmetry.space_group_name_H-M   'P 1'
#
loop_
_entity.id
_entity.type
_entity.pdbx_description
1 polymer ?
#
loop_
_entity_poly.entity_id
_entity_poly.type
_entity_poly.pdbx_seq_one_letter_code
_entity_poly.pdbx_strand_id
1 'polypeptide(L)'
;MTNQEAMEAGLIYNPGEADIMDTQLMAMEKLYDFNQTRPGELSKRNVLLHDMLAECGDGCYVEPPLYANWGGSHVYFGEKVYANFGLTLVDDARIYVGDRVLFGPHVTLATASHPIWPTPRDEGWQFNKEIHIGNNVWIGAGAVVCPGVCIGDNTVIGAGSIVTKDIPANVVAVGNPCRVLRPISEHDREYFYKDEKIDWQLIKALQGTAEEEGAEEAEEEPEATNIPAMAESECDEENVAKEVSDAGCVKDVVCDGHPWWESAVFYQIYPLGMCGAPFENDGKQESRILKVLNYVEHLKKMKVNAVYFSPLFESDTHGYNTRDYRKIDTRLGTNEDFIQVVDALHKAGIRVILDGVFNHVGRGFFGFVDVLNHRENSSYRDWFHIDFNGNNGYQDGLWYEGWEGNYDLVKLNLQNPAVCDYLMESVKYWIDTFGIDGLRLDVAYMVDREFLKRLRRETREWKEDFFLAGEMIGGDYREIMNDAMCHSVTNYECRKGIFSAINSNNLFEIVHSLLRQFGTDAWCLYRDYHLISFVDNHDVSRIATVLEDKRNLPIAYGFVFGQPGIPMVYYGSEWGVEGDKANGDPSLRIPIDHPQWNELTDVIAAMAKAHRESPALSYGDFKSLFLENRHCLFQRQFENDRVLVAVNLEDGDYTIHTDFGAGRGRDLITNQWYDFGGGLCVPGHSVLFLHIED
;
A
#
# COMPACT_ATOMS: atom_id res chain seq x y z
N MET A 1 36.99 27.39 29.39
CA MET A 1 35.90 26.93 28.51
C MET A 1 34.98 26.12 29.38
N THR A 2 33.80 26.65 29.67
CA THR A 2 32.70 25.89 30.28
C THR A 2 32.13 24.91 29.25
N ASN A 3 31.31 23.96 29.70
CA ASN A 3 30.69 22.98 28.82
C ASN A 3 29.64 23.63 27.89
N GLN A 4 28.94 24.68 28.36
CA GLN A 4 28.12 25.58 27.54
C GLN A 4 28.95 26.30 26.44
N GLU A 5 30.10 26.90 26.81
CA GLU A 5 30.99 27.55 25.83
C GLU A 5 31.54 26.55 24.79
N ALA A 6 31.73 25.29 25.17
CA ALA A 6 32.15 24.22 24.26
C ALA A 6 31.03 23.81 23.29
N MET A 7 29.79 23.68 23.78
CA MET A 7 28.59 23.43 22.97
C MET A 7 28.41 24.51 21.91
N GLU A 8 28.42 25.78 22.32
CA GLU A 8 28.25 26.93 21.44
C GLU A 8 29.38 27.07 20.40
N ALA A 9 30.59 26.61 20.73
CA ALA A 9 31.73 26.58 19.82
C ALA A 9 31.72 25.36 18.86
N GLY A 10 30.73 24.46 18.97
CA GLY A 10 30.66 23.22 18.18
C GLY A 10 31.80 22.25 18.48
N LEU A 11 32.36 22.31 19.70
CA LEU A 11 33.37 21.39 20.22
C LEU A 11 32.67 20.21 20.93
N ILE A 12 33.46 19.23 21.37
CA ILE A 12 32.93 18.11 22.16
C ILE A 12 32.51 18.62 23.54
N TYR A 13 31.29 18.28 23.97
CA TYR A 13 30.70 18.67 25.26
C TYR A 13 29.80 17.56 25.80
N ASN A 14 29.42 17.64 27.07
CA ASN A 14 28.55 16.69 27.75
C ASN A 14 27.11 17.25 27.80
N PRO A 15 26.13 16.65 27.11
CA PRO A 15 24.75 17.14 27.13
C PRO A 15 24.01 16.87 28.43
N GLY A 16 24.51 15.96 29.28
CA GLY A 16 23.91 15.61 30.56
C GLY A 16 24.22 16.56 31.71
N GLU A 17 24.81 17.73 31.44
CA GLU A 17 25.02 18.75 32.48
C GLU A 17 23.70 19.41 32.87
N ALA A 18 23.46 19.56 34.17
CA ALA A 18 22.16 20.00 34.71
C ALA A 18 21.66 21.32 34.09
N ASP A 19 22.55 22.31 33.94
CA ASP A 19 22.17 23.63 33.41
C ASP A 19 21.71 23.56 31.93
N ILE A 20 22.30 22.66 31.14
CA ILE A 20 21.92 22.39 29.75
C ILE A 20 20.56 21.70 29.71
N MET A 21 20.37 20.67 30.53
CA MET A 21 19.11 19.92 30.62
C MET A 21 17.93 20.79 31.09
N ASP A 22 18.14 21.65 32.09
CA ASP A 22 17.10 22.54 32.62
C ASP A 22 16.64 23.54 31.55
N THR A 23 17.59 24.09 30.78
CA THR A 23 17.29 25.01 29.67
C THR A 23 16.57 24.30 28.53
N GLN A 24 17.01 23.10 28.17
CA GLN A 24 16.38 22.26 27.14
C GLN A 24 14.93 21.94 27.50
N LEU A 25 14.68 21.57 28.75
CA LEU A 25 13.33 21.25 29.24
C LEU A 25 12.37 22.43 29.08
N MET A 26 12.80 23.65 29.43
CA MET A 26 11.96 24.85 29.27
C MET A 26 11.57 25.09 27.80
N ALA A 27 12.45 24.79 26.86
CA ALA A 27 12.16 24.93 25.44
C ALA A 27 11.21 23.83 24.94
N MET A 28 11.34 22.61 25.45
CA MET A 28 10.43 21.50 25.14
C MET A 28 8.99 21.74 25.62
N GLU A 29 8.79 22.44 26.75
CA GLU A 29 7.44 22.81 27.22
C GLU A 29 6.71 23.71 26.20
N LYS A 30 7.42 24.67 25.58
CA LYS A 30 6.84 25.52 24.52
C LYS A 30 6.46 24.71 23.28
N LEU A 31 7.31 23.76 22.89
CA LEU A 31 7.05 22.84 21.78
C LEU A 31 5.81 21.99 22.03
N TYR A 32 5.63 21.52 23.26
CA TYR A 32 4.43 20.78 23.64
C TYR A 32 3.18 21.62 23.40
N ASP A 33 3.15 22.86 23.89
CA ASP A 33 2.01 23.78 23.69
C ASP A 33 1.71 24.05 22.21
N PHE A 34 2.75 24.23 21.38
CA PHE A 34 2.61 24.38 19.93
C PHE A 34 1.92 23.16 19.29
N ASN A 35 2.38 21.96 19.64
CA ASN A 35 1.85 20.70 19.10
C ASN A 35 0.42 20.37 19.56
N GLN A 36 -0.07 20.98 20.64
CA GLN A 36 -1.45 20.84 21.11
C GLN A 36 -2.45 21.80 20.44
N THR A 37 -2.01 22.62 19.47
CA THR A 37 -2.91 23.53 18.75
C THR A 37 -3.86 22.77 17.82
N ARG A 38 -5.15 23.14 17.82
CA ARG A 38 -6.14 22.55 16.89
C ARG A 38 -5.98 23.12 15.47
N PRO A 39 -6.46 22.42 14.41
CA PRO A 39 -6.34 22.90 13.03
C PRO A 39 -6.90 24.32 12.79
N GLY A 40 -7.99 24.69 13.46
CA GLY A 40 -8.59 26.03 13.36
C GLY A 40 -7.88 27.13 14.17
N GLU A 41 -6.90 26.80 15.02
CA GLU A 41 -6.21 27.75 15.90
C GLU A 41 -4.98 28.40 15.24
N LEU A 42 -5.07 28.78 13.97
CA LEU A 42 -3.94 29.26 13.17
C LEU A 42 -3.22 30.47 13.79
N SER A 43 -3.96 31.46 14.29
CA SER A 43 -3.34 32.65 14.91
C SER A 43 -2.58 32.31 16.18
N LYS A 44 -3.12 31.41 17.01
CA LYS A 44 -2.47 30.94 18.24
C LYS A 44 -1.21 30.13 17.90
N ARG A 45 -1.31 29.23 16.93
CA ARG A 45 -0.18 28.45 16.41
C ARG A 45 0.95 29.36 15.93
N ASN A 46 0.61 30.41 15.18
CA ASN A 46 1.62 31.35 14.68
C ASN A 46 2.31 32.10 15.83
N VAL A 47 1.56 32.58 16.82
CA VAL A 47 2.16 33.24 18.01
C VAL A 47 3.12 32.30 18.75
N LEU A 48 2.73 31.04 18.95
CA LEU A 48 3.58 30.05 19.60
C LEU A 48 4.84 29.73 18.77
N LEU A 49 4.71 29.65 17.45
CA LEU A 49 5.86 29.44 16.56
C LEU A 49 6.89 30.58 16.68
N HIS A 50 6.44 31.84 16.64
CA HIS A 50 7.31 33.00 16.79
C HIS A 50 7.94 33.12 18.20
N ASP A 51 7.25 32.68 19.25
CA ASP A 51 7.80 32.69 20.63
C ASP A 51 8.84 31.57 20.87
N MET A 52 8.75 30.50 20.08
CA MET A 52 9.53 29.29 20.26
C MET A 52 10.82 29.31 19.43
N LEU A 53 10.77 29.78 18.19
CA LEU A 53 11.94 29.84 17.30
C LEU A 53 12.88 30.99 17.67
N ALA A 54 14.17 30.83 17.38
CA ALA A 54 15.17 31.89 17.57
C ALA A 54 14.88 33.10 16.67
N GLU A 55 14.48 32.82 15.43
CA GLU A 55 13.99 33.79 14.46
C GLU A 55 12.94 33.11 13.58
N CYS A 56 11.86 33.82 13.28
CA CYS A 56 10.79 33.35 12.42
C CYS A 56 10.30 34.53 11.59
N GLY A 57 10.58 34.50 10.29
CA GLY A 57 10.14 35.52 9.34
C GLY A 57 8.64 35.44 9.05
N ASP A 58 8.11 36.50 8.43
CA ASP A 58 6.69 36.62 8.15
C ASP A 58 6.19 35.53 7.19
N GLY A 59 4.98 35.03 7.45
CA GLY A 59 4.33 34.04 6.59
C GLY A 59 4.87 32.62 6.70
N CYS A 60 5.66 32.31 7.74
CA CYS A 60 6.05 30.93 8.03
C CYS A 60 4.84 30.07 8.42
N TYR A 61 4.87 28.82 8.01
CA TYR A 61 3.86 27.82 8.37
C TYR A 61 4.53 26.48 8.67
N VAL A 62 4.26 25.94 9.86
CA VAL A 62 4.73 24.61 10.27
C VAL A 62 3.51 23.80 10.69
N GLU A 63 3.29 22.68 10.01
CA GLU A 63 2.21 21.75 10.37
C GLU A 63 2.63 20.87 11.57
N PRO A 64 1.86 20.84 12.67
CA PRO A 64 2.08 19.90 13.75
C PRO A 64 1.85 18.43 13.31
N PRO A 65 2.53 17.45 13.92
CA PRO A 65 3.51 17.62 14.99
C PRO A 65 4.88 18.06 14.46
N LEU A 66 5.50 19.01 15.17
CA LEU A 66 6.90 19.37 15.07
C LEU A 66 7.69 18.63 16.16
N TYR A 67 8.83 18.04 15.80
CA TYR A 67 9.75 17.43 16.77
C TYR A 67 11.02 18.27 16.84
N ALA A 68 11.44 18.68 18.04
CA ALA A 68 12.69 19.43 18.23
C ALA A 68 13.34 19.12 19.58
N ASN A 69 14.68 19.02 19.60
CA ASN A 69 15.45 18.74 20.82
C ASN A 69 15.48 19.93 21.79
N TRP A 70 15.53 21.15 21.26
CA TRP A 70 15.55 22.41 21.99
C TRP A 70 14.30 23.23 21.69
N GLY A 71 13.20 22.56 21.35
CA GLY A 71 11.95 23.20 20.99
C GLY A 71 12.00 24.08 19.74
N GLY A 72 13.14 24.22 19.04
CA GLY A 72 13.32 25.19 17.97
C GLY A 72 14.07 26.47 18.39
N SER A 73 14.55 26.56 19.64
CA SER A 73 15.21 27.77 20.16
C SER A 73 16.54 28.11 19.51
N HIS A 74 17.09 27.22 18.67
CA HIS A 74 18.29 27.46 17.87
C HIS A 74 18.01 27.54 16.36
N VAL A 75 16.75 27.68 15.98
CA VAL A 75 16.32 27.62 14.59
C VAL A 75 15.94 29.01 14.10
N TYR A 76 16.52 29.39 12.96
CA TYR A 76 16.38 30.70 12.34
C TYR A 76 15.70 30.52 10.98
N PHE A 77 14.40 30.81 10.91
CA PHE A 77 13.62 30.76 9.68
C PHE A 77 13.50 32.16 9.08
N GLY A 78 13.83 32.26 7.79
CA GLY A 78 13.51 33.42 6.95
C GLY A 78 12.01 33.56 6.68
N GLU A 79 11.65 34.32 5.65
CA GLU A 79 10.24 34.56 5.33
C GLU A 79 9.61 33.39 4.57
N LYS A 80 8.31 33.13 4.80
CA LYS A 80 7.49 32.19 4.02
C LYS A 80 8.06 30.77 3.98
N VAL A 81 8.70 30.32 5.05
CA VAL A 81 9.12 28.92 5.20
C VAL A 81 7.87 28.06 5.42
N TYR A 82 7.72 27.00 4.63
CA TYR A 82 6.65 26.03 4.79
C TYR A 82 7.24 24.68 5.21
N ALA A 83 6.71 24.11 6.29
CA ALA A 83 7.02 22.76 6.70
C ALA A 83 5.74 21.93 6.83
N ASN A 84 5.72 20.81 6.12
CA ASN A 84 4.68 19.80 6.24
C ASN A 84 4.85 18.99 7.54
N PHE A 85 3.88 18.13 7.87
CA PHE A 85 3.83 17.44 9.16
C PHE A 85 5.06 16.57 9.41
N GLY A 86 5.46 16.48 10.68
CA GLY A 86 6.54 15.61 11.12
C GLY A 86 7.95 16.13 10.86
N LEU A 87 8.12 17.44 10.60
CA LEU A 87 9.46 18.05 10.60
C LEU A 87 10.18 17.73 11.91
N THR A 88 11.42 17.24 11.80
CA THR A 88 12.25 16.85 12.95
C THR A 88 13.54 17.68 12.96
N LEU A 89 13.79 18.38 14.07
CA LEU A 89 14.89 19.32 14.26
C LEU A 89 15.76 18.85 15.43
N VAL A 90 16.90 18.24 15.15
CA VAL A 90 17.92 17.95 16.17
C VAL A 90 18.75 19.23 16.32
N ASP A 91 18.14 20.27 16.90
CA ASP A 91 18.59 21.66 16.96
C ASP A 91 19.55 21.95 18.13
N ASP A 92 20.43 21.00 18.45
CA ASP A 92 21.50 21.18 19.44
C ASP A 92 22.55 22.24 19.02
N ALA A 93 22.62 22.58 17.73
CA ALA A 93 23.27 23.78 17.21
C ALA A 93 22.34 24.53 16.25
N ARG A 94 22.83 25.68 15.77
CA ARG A 94 22.04 26.58 14.94
C ARG A 94 21.66 25.93 13.60
N ILE A 95 20.38 26.07 13.26
CA ILE A 95 19.83 25.70 11.94
C ILE A 95 19.37 26.98 11.27
N TYR A 96 20.06 27.38 10.20
CA TYR A 96 19.70 28.54 9.40
C TYR A 96 18.93 28.11 8.17
N VAL A 97 17.75 28.69 7.97
CA VAL A 97 16.87 28.41 6.83
C VAL A 97 16.49 29.72 6.16
N GLY A 98 16.84 29.87 4.88
CA GLY A 98 16.52 31.04 4.08
C GLY A 98 15.02 31.18 3.77
N ASP A 99 14.69 32.17 2.95
CA ASP A 99 13.30 32.47 2.59
C ASP A 99 12.72 31.41 1.66
N ARG A 100 11.40 31.20 1.75
CA ARG A 100 10.60 30.38 0.80
C ARG A 100 11.10 28.94 0.70
N VAL A 101 11.66 28.42 1.78
CA VAL A 101 12.05 27.01 1.86
C VAL A 101 10.83 26.14 2.09
N LEU A 102 10.75 25.04 1.36
CA LEU A 102 9.66 24.06 1.46
C LEU A 102 10.22 22.75 2.01
N PHE A 103 9.68 22.29 3.13
CA PHE A 103 9.94 20.96 3.67
C PHE A 103 8.76 20.04 3.40
N GLY A 104 9.01 18.91 2.72
CA GLY A 104 8.08 17.80 2.63
C GLY A 104 7.85 17.11 3.99
N PRO A 105 6.89 16.17 4.07
CA PRO A 105 6.60 15.50 5.32
C PRO A 105 7.79 14.67 5.81
N HIS A 106 7.97 14.63 7.14
CA HIS A 106 9.00 13.84 7.82
C HIS A 106 10.46 14.16 7.44
N VAL A 107 10.77 15.40 7.05
CA VAL A 107 12.17 15.83 6.88
C VAL A 107 12.87 15.93 8.24
N THR A 108 14.14 15.50 8.30
CA THR A 108 14.99 15.59 9.51
C THR A 108 16.21 16.48 9.25
N LEU A 109 16.40 17.51 10.08
CA LEU A 109 17.61 18.34 10.11
C LEU A 109 18.40 18.00 11.37
N ALA A 110 19.57 17.37 11.22
CA ALA A 110 20.34 16.85 12.34
C ALA A 110 21.64 17.62 12.56
N THR A 111 21.75 18.42 13.63
CA THR A 111 23.00 19.14 13.94
C THR A 111 23.91 18.39 14.92
N ALA A 112 23.38 17.49 15.74
CA ALA A 112 24.14 16.72 16.74
C ALA A 112 24.75 15.44 16.17
N SER A 113 25.90 15.05 16.69
CA SER A 113 26.50 13.72 16.49
C SER A 113 27.45 13.34 17.62
N HIS A 114 27.93 12.10 17.61
CA HIS A 114 28.84 11.57 18.62
C HIS A 114 30.21 11.23 18.03
N PRO A 115 31.29 11.32 18.83
CA PRO A 115 32.58 10.81 18.42
C PRO A 115 32.50 9.35 17.99
N ILE A 116 33.17 9.01 16.88
CA ILE A 116 33.18 7.65 16.32
C ILE A 116 33.88 6.67 17.29
N TRP A 117 34.92 7.13 17.98
CA TRP A 117 35.65 6.31 18.94
C TRP A 117 34.70 5.90 20.09
N PRO A 118 34.65 4.61 20.48
CA PRO A 118 33.65 4.12 21.44
C PRO A 118 33.69 4.80 22.81
N THR A 119 34.88 5.06 23.36
CA THR A 119 35.02 5.53 24.75
C THR A 119 34.31 6.86 25.01
N PRO A 120 34.53 7.95 24.23
CA PRO A 120 33.76 9.17 24.41
C PRO A 120 32.25 9.00 24.23
N ARG A 121 31.82 8.08 23.36
CA ARG A 121 30.40 7.84 23.11
C ARG A 121 29.73 7.08 24.28
N ASP A 122 30.45 6.15 24.90
CA ASP A 122 30.01 5.45 26.12
C ASP A 122 29.89 6.41 27.32
N GLU A 123 30.76 7.41 27.38
CA GLU A 123 30.72 8.49 28.38
C GLU A 123 29.66 9.57 28.07
N GLY A 124 28.91 9.44 26.96
CA GLY A 124 27.82 10.35 26.59
C GLY A 124 28.25 11.66 25.91
N TRP A 125 29.52 11.81 25.52
CA TRP A 125 30.00 13.03 24.86
C TRP A 125 29.40 13.20 23.46
N GLN A 126 29.08 14.46 23.09
CA GLN A 126 28.57 14.81 21.77
C GLN A 126 29.23 16.06 21.20
N PHE A 127 29.04 16.32 19.90
CA PHE A 127 29.40 17.57 19.24
C PHE A 127 28.31 17.97 18.27
N ASN A 128 28.18 19.28 18.03
CA ASN A 128 27.17 19.81 17.14
C ASN A 128 27.82 20.58 15.99
N LYS A 129 27.22 20.54 14.80
CA LYS A 129 27.62 21.32 13.63
C LYS A 129 26.39 21.98 13.00
N GLU A 130 26.48 23.29 12.82
CA GLU A 130 25.41 24.10 12.26
C GLU A 130 25.02 23.63 10.85
N ILE A 131 23.74 23.81 10.50
CA ILE A 131 23.21 23.56 9.16
C ILE A 131 22.82 24.90 8.54
N HIS A 132 23.12 25.08 7.25
CA HIS A 132 22.79 26.28 6.50
C HIS A 132 22.01 25.92 5.24
N ILE A 133 20.75 26.35 5.15
CA ILE A 133 19.87 26.13 4.00
C ILE A 133 19.59 27.49 3.35
N GLY A 134 19.91 27.60 2.06
CA GLY A 134 19.68 28.80 1.25
C GLY A 134 18.21 29.09 0.97
N ASN A 135 17.97 30.07 0.11
CA ASN A 135 16.63 30.53 -0.25
C ASN A 135 16.01 29.63 -1.31
N ASN A 136 14.67 29.52 -1.30
CA ASN A 136 13.89 28.82 -2.32
C ASN A 136 14.33 27.35 -2.51
N VAL A 137 14.73 26.70 -1.43
CA VAL A 137 15.11 25.29 -1.42
C VAL A 137 13.87 24.44 -1.20
N TRP A 138 13.75 23.33 -1.93
CA TRP A 138 12.73 22.31 -1.67
C TRP A 138 13.38 21.01 -1.20
N ILE A 139 13.00 20.55 -0.02
CA ILE A 139 13.47 19.29 0.56
C ILE A 139 12.33 18.28 0.57
N GLY A 140 12.46 17.23 -0.23
CA GLY A 140 11.44 16.19 -0.42
C GLY A 140 11.20 15.34 0.83
N ALA A 141 10.05 14.66 0.83
CA ALA A 141 9.58 13.85 1.96
C ALA A 141 10.63 12.86 2.49
N GLY A 142 10.76 12.76 3.82
CA GLY A 142 11.65 11.80 4.48
C GLY A 142 13.15 12.02 4.26
N ALA A 143 13.58 13.16 3.72
CA ALA A 143 15.00 13.46 3.56
C ALA A 143 15.67 13.82 4.90
N VAL A 144 16.96 13.51 5.03
CA VAL A 144 17.78 13.76 6.22
C VAL A 144 18.97 14.65 5.85
N VAL A 145 19.18 15.74 6.58
CA VAL A 145 20.36 16.62 6.44
C VAL A 145 21.29 16.41 7.63
N CYS A 146 22.52 15.98 7.35
CA CYS A 146 23.51 15.66 8.38
C CYS A 146 24.22 16.90 8.95
N PRO A 147 24.91 16.77 10.10
CA PRO A 147 25.58 17.88 10.76
C PRO A 147 26.59 18.59 9.85
N GLY A 148 26.58 19.93 9.85
CA GLY A 148 27.59 20.74 9.17
C GLY A 148 27.33 20.98 7.68
N VAL A 149 26.17 20.58 7.16
CA VAL A 149 25.85 20.68 5.73
C VAL A 149 25.31 22.06 5.36
N CYS A 150 25.81 22.59 4.26
CA CYS A 150 25.27 23.76 3.56
C CYS A 150 24.51 23.34 2.27
N ILE A 151 23.29 23.83 2.07
CA ILE A 151 22.49 23.67 0.84
C ILE A 151 22.30 25.03 0.19
N GLY A 152 22.75 25.19 -1.06
CA GLY A 152 22.65 26.46 -1.79
C GLY A 152 21.25 26.76 -2.33
N ASP A 153 21.02 28.02 -2.69
CA ASP A 153 19.74 28.55 -3.17
C ASP A 153 19.13 27.76 -4.37
N ASN A 154 17.80 27.80 -4.48
CA ASN A 154 17.00 27.18 -5.56
C ASN A 154 17.16 25.67 -5.70
N THR A 155 17.80 25.01 -4.74
CA THR A 155 18.12 23.58 -4.83
C THR A 155 16.92 22.71 -4.49
N VAL A 156 16.79 21.58 -5.18
CA VAL A 156 15.82 20.53 -4.86
C VAL A 156 16.56 19.32 -4.32
N ILE A 157 16.20 18.88 -3.11
CA ILE A 157 16.61 17.60 -2.52
C ILE A 157 15.47 16.60 -2.71
N GLY A 158 15.73 15.49 -3.40
CA GLY A 158 14.71 14.46 -3.63
C GLY A 158 14.29 13.75 -2.34
N ALA A 159 13.08 13.19 -2.36
CA ALA A 159 12.53 12.42 -1.23
C ALA A 159 13.45 11.25 -0.83
N GLY A 160 13.51 10.97 0.48
CA GLY A 160 14.32 9.89 1.06
C GLY A 160 15.84 10.07 0.96
N SER A 161 16.32 11.25 0.60
CA SER A 161 17.76 11.51 0.43
C SER A 161 18.48 11.69 1.77
N ILE A 162 19.74 11.21 1.87
CA ILE A 162 20.61 11.46 3.04
C ILE A 162 21.74 12.42 2.65
N VAL A 163 21.58 13.70 2.98
CA VAL A 163 22.52 14.77 2.65
C VAL A 163 23.68 14.78 3.63
N THR A 164 24.80 14.19 3.22
CA THR A 164 26.01 14.02 4.03
C THR A 164 27.12 15.04 3.72
N LYS A 165 26.92 15.86 2.68
CA LYS A 165 27.88 16.86 2.18
C LYS A 165 27.13 18.06 1.61
N ASP A 166 27.81 19.20 1.53
CA ASP A 166 27.27 20.41 0.95
C ASP A 166 26.74 20.20 -0.48
N ILE A 167 25.60 20.84 -0.77
CA ILE A 167 24.96 20.82 -2.08
C ILE A 167 24.98 22.23 -2.67
N PRO A 168 25.52 22.42 -3.89
CA PRO A 168 25.58 23.75 -4.52
C PRO A 168 24.19 24.25 -4.91
N ALA A 169 24.06 25.56 -5.16
CA ALA A 169 22.83 26.18 -5.64
C ALA A 169 22.41 25.73 -7.05
N ASN A 170 21.11 25.83 -7.36
CA ASN A 170 20.49 25.59 -8.67
C ASN A 170 20.64 24.16 -9.20
N VAL A 171 20.55 23.16 -8.33
CA VAL A 171 20.65 21.75 -8.70
C VAL A 171 19.49 20.92 -8.17
N VAL A 172 19.29 19.76 -8.80
CA VAL A 172 18.52 18.65 -8.25
C VAL A 172 19.51 17.63 -7.71
N ALA A 173 19.40 17.29 -6.42
CA ALA A 173 20.23 16.31 -5.75
C ALA A 173 19.37 15.21 -5.11
N VAL A 174 19.77 13.95 -5.26
CA VAL A 174 18.97 12.79 -4.78
C VAL A 174 19.86 11.68 -4.23
N GLY A 175 19.27 10.78 -3.45
CA GLY A 175 19.84 9.47 -3.12
C GLY A 175 20.43 9.34 -1.71
N ASN A 176 20.95 8.15 -1.42
CA ASN A 176 21.61 7.80 -0.16
C ASN A 176 22.99 7.15 -0.45
N PRO A 177 24.11 7.86 -0.26
CA PRO A 177 24.20 9.27 0.13
C PRO A 177 23.73 10.20 -1.01
N CYS A 178 23.17 11.35 -0.65
CA CYS A 178 22.67 12.35 -1.58
C CYS A 178 23.81 12.91 -2.42
N ARG A 179 23.59 12.99 -3.73
CA ARG A 179 24.52 13.57 -4.69
C ARG A 179 23.76 14.43 -5.68
N VAL A 180 24.44 15.43 -6.23
CA VAL A 180 23.94 16.21 -7.36
C VAL A 180 23.65 15.26 -8.52
N LEU A 181 22.38 15.22 -8.94
CA LEU A 181 21.93 14.45 -10.09
C LEU A 181 22.17 15.25 -11.37
N ARG A 182 21.70 16.50 -11.37
CA ARG A 182 21.83 17.43 -12.50
C ARG A 182 21.56 18.87 -12.08
N PRO A 183 22.00 19.88 -12.84
CA PRO A 183 21.54 21.25 -12.67
C PRO A 183 20.05 21.39 -13.03
N ILE A 184 19.40 22.41 -12.46
CA ILE A 184 18.10 22.90 -12.94
C ILE A 184 18.35 23.62 -14.28
N SER A 185 17.49 23.34 -15.25
CA SER A 185 17.69 23.68 -16.67
C SER A 185 16.45 24.31 -17.29
N GLU A 186 16.55 24.79 -18.54
CA GLU A 186 15.38 25.31 -19.29
C GLU A 186 14.25 24.27 -19.42
N HIS A 187 14.56 22.96 -19.37
CA HIS A 187 13.53 21.94 -19.33
C HIS A 187 12.61 22.10 -18.11
N ASP A 188 13.17 22.40 -16.93
CA ASP A 188 12.40 22.58 -15.69
C ASP A 188 11.58 23.89 -15.68
N ARG A 189 11.85 24.80 -16.63
CA ARG A 189 11.05 25.99 -16.87
C ARG A 189 9.87 25.73 -17.81
N GLU A 190 10.02 24.77 -18.72
CA GLU A 190 8.97 24.41 -19.66
C GLU A 190 8.03 23.35 -19.07
N TYR A 191 8.52 22.44 -18.22
CA TYR A 191 7.77 21.30 -17.72
C TYR A 191 7.77 21.24 -16.18
N PHE A 192 6.61 20.99 -15.56
CA PHE A 192 6.52 20.80 -14.10
C PHE A 192 6.49 19.33 -13.68
N TYR A 193 6.08 18.42 -14.57
CA TYR A 193 6.06 17.00 -14.30
C TYR A 193 6.25 16.18 -15.58
N LYS A 194 7.39 15.49 -15.70
CA LYS A 194 7.76 14.70 -16.89
C LYS A 194 7.60 15.53 -18.18
N ASP A 195 6.65 15.18 -19.04
CA ASP A 195 6.36 15.86 -20.31
C ASP A 195 5.17 16.84 -20.22
N GLU A 196 4.65 17.10 -19.01
CA GLU A 196 3.59 18.07 -18.75
C GLU A 196 4.15 19.49 -18.63
N LYS A 197 3.70 20.36 -19.55
CA LYS A 197 4.19 21.74 -19.65
C LYS A 197 3.56 22.66 -18.62
N ILE A 198 4.35 23.62 -18.16
CA ILE A 198 3.87 24.74 -17.36
C ILE A 198 3.04 25.66 -18.25
N ASP A 199 1.74 25.73 -17.99
CA ASP A 199 0.89 26.76 -18.56
C ASP A 199 1.08 28.07 -17.79
N TRP A 200 2.04 28.87 -18.26
CA TRP A 200 2.34 30.18 -17.72
C TRP A 200 1.20 31.19 -17.90
N GLN A 201 0.26 30.97 -18.82
CA GLN A 201 -0.92 31.81 -18.98
C GLN A 201 -1.95 31.47 -17.90
N LEU A 202 -2.19 30.18 -17.67
CA LEU A 202 -3.04 29.71 -16.57
C LEU A 202 -2.54 30.21 -15.22
N ILE A 203 -1.24 30.08 -14.93
CA ILE A 203 -0.65 30.59 -13.67
C ILE A 203 -0.92 32.10 -13.52
N LYS A 204 -0.74 32.89 -14.58
CA LYS A 204 -1.04 34.33 -14.55
C LYS A 204 -2.53 34.62 -14.37
N ALA A 205 -3.40 33.86 -15.04
CA ALA A 205 -4.85 34.02 -14.92
C ALA A 205 -5.32 33.72 -13.49
N LEU A 206 -4.86 32.63 -12.89
CA LEU A 206 -5.16 32.24 -11.51
C LEU A 206 -4.54 33.19 -10.46
N GLN A 207 -3.44 33.85 -10.79
CA GLN A 207 -2.84 34.90 -9.95
C GLN A 207 -3.58 36.24 -10.08
N GLY A 208 -4.12 36.56 -11.25
CA GLY A 208 -4.86 37.80 -11.53
C GLY A 208 -6.32 37.79 -11.04
N THR A 209 -6.95 36.62 -10.92
CA THR A 209 -8.33 36.49 -10.39
C THR A 209 -8.43 36.72 -8.87
N ALA A 210 -7.31 36.89 -8.16
CA ALA A 210 -7.31 37.29 -6.75
C ALA A 210 -7.53 38.80 -6.54
N GLU A 211 -7.43 39.64 -7.59
CA GLU A 211 -7.54 41.11 -7.45
C GLU A 211 -8.64 41.79 -8.29
N GLU A 212 -9.31 41.13 -9.24
CA GLU A 212 -10.37 41.80 -10.04
C GLU A 212 -11.61 40.92 -10.27
N GLU A 213 -12.68 41.22 -9.53
CA GLU A 213 -14.06 40.97 -9.97
C GLU A 213 -14.35 41.79 -11.24
N GLY A 214 -14.74 41.14 -12.35
CA GLY A 214 -15.37 41.85 -13.47
C GLY A 214 -15.32 41.20 -14.87
N ALA A 215 -16.50 40.78 -15.34
CA ALA A 215 -17.02 40.80 -16.73
C ALA A 215 -16.65 39.71 -17.78
N GLU A 216 -17.70 38.93 -18.11
CA GLU A 216 -18.28 38.52 -19.43
C GLU A 216 -17.50 37.72 -20.53
N GLU A 217 -18.09 36.53 -20.81
CA GLU A 217 -18.47 35.84 -22.08
C GLU A 217 -17.52 35.76 -23.30
N ALA A 218 -17.33 34.52 -23.83
CA ALA A 218 -17.69 34.11 -25.20
C ALA A 218 -17.47 32.60 -25.48
N GLU A 219 -18.34 32.05 -26.33
CA GLU A 219 -18.50 30.66 -26.80
C GLU A 219 -17.42 30.17 -27.80
N GLU A 220 -17.24 28.84 -27.95
CA GLU A 220 -17.39 28.08 -29.23
C GLU A 220 -16.91 26.60 -29.10
N GLU A 221 -17.73 25.67 -29.62
CA GLU A 221 -17.43 24.23 -29.83
C GLU A 221 -16.54 23.99 -31.08
N PRO A 222 -15.98 22.78 -31.26
CA PRO A 222 -16.25 22.11 -32.54
C PRO A 222 -16.44 20.57 -32.51
N GLU A 223 -17.45 20.20 -33.31
CA GLU A 223 -17.74 19.03 -34.15
C GLU A 223 -16.85 17.77 -34.21
N ALA A 224 -17.57 16.65 -34.24
CA ALA A 224 -17.16 15.28 -34.49
C ALA A 224 -16.81 14.97 -35.96
N THR A 225 -15.93 13.99 -36.17
CA THR A 225 -15.67 13.37 -37.47
C THR A 225 -15.93 11.85 -37.46
N ASN A 226 -16.73 11.41 -38.44
CA ASN A 226 -17.11 10.05 -38.80
C ASN A 226 -16.06 9.39 -39.72
N ILE A 227 -15.70 8.11 -39.55
CA ILE A 227 -15.49 7.11 -40.64
C ILE A 227 -15.62 5.66 -40.07
N PRO A 228 -15.75 4.56 -40.86
CA PRO A 228 -16.98 3.80 -41.10
C PRO A 228 -16.95 2.30 -40.67
N ALA A 229 -18.10 1.63 -40.82
CA ALA A 229 -18.32 0.19 -40.61
C ALA A 229 -17.85 -0.71 -41.76
N MET A 230 -17.42 -1.94 -41.45
CA MET A 230 -17.45 -3.23 -42.20
C MET A 230 -16.82 -4.31 -41.29
N ALA A 231 -17.17 -5.60 -41.21
CA ALA A 231 -18.23 -6.45 -41.72
C ALA A 231 -18.17 -7.77 -40.89
N GLU A 232 -19.29 -8.51 -40.85
CA GLU A 232 -19.49 -9.78 -40.15
C GLU A 232 -18.72 -10.97 -40.78
N SER A 233 -18.36 -11.96 -39.96
CA SER A 233 -18.19 -13.35 -40.43
C SER A 233 -18.58 -14.34 -39.34
N GLU A 234 -19.63 -15.11 -39.62
CA GLU A 234 -20.12 -16.27 -38.88
C GLU A 234 -19.15 -17.47 -38.98
N CYS A 235 -19.07 -18.30 -37.93
CA CYS A 235 -18.96 -19.76 -38.03
C CYS A 235 -19.16 -20.43 -36.66
N ASP A 236 -20.38 -20.90 -36.45
CA ASP A 236 -20.80 -22.23 -35.97
C ASP A 236 -20.08 -22.91 -34.79
N GLU A 237 -20.82 -22.93 -33.68
CA GLU A 237 -20.73 -23.88 -32.57
C GLU A 237 -21.17 -25.28 -33.02
N GLU A 238 -20.41 -26.33 -32.66
CA GLU A 238 -20.97 -27.57 -32.11
C GLU A 238 -19.88 -28.60 -31.71
N ASN A 239 -20.16 -29.30 -30.60
CA ASN A 239 -19.58 -30.56 -30.11
C ASN A 239 -18.25 -30.54 -29.34
N VAL A 240 -18.33 -30.33 -28.01
CA VAL A 240 -17.59 -31.17 -27.05
C VAL A 240 -18.44 -31.44 -25.81
N ALA A 241 -19.25 -32.50 -25.85
CA ALA A 241 -19.86 -33.10 -24.67
C ALA A 241 -19.54 -34.59 -24.65
N LYS A 242 -18.52 -34.98 -23.87
CA LYS A 242 -18.35 -36.26 -23.14
C LYS A 242 -16.87 -36.46 -22.81
N GLU A 243 -16.56 -36.35 -21.53
CA GLU A 243 -15.64 -37.20 -20.74
C GLU A 243 -15.13 -36.39 -19.53
N VAL A 244 -15.87 -36.43 -18.42
CA VAL A 244 -15.34 -36.03 -17.10
C VAL A 244 -15.78 -37.10 -16.09
N SER A 245 -14.85 -38.01 -15.79
CA SER A 245 -14.89 -38.83 -14.58
C SER A 245 -13.45 -39.02 -14.09
N ASP A 246 -13.25 -38.68 -12.82
CA ASP A 246 -12.06 -38.90 -11.98
C ASP A 246 -10.79 -38.08 -12.26
N ALA A 247 -10.75 -36.86 -11.68
CA ALA A 247 -9.49 -36.17 -11.38
C ALA A 247 -9.51 -35.60 -9.94
N GLY A 248 -8.87 -36.35 -9.02
CA GLY A 248 -8.25 -35.95 -7.75
C GLY A 248 -8.81 -34.75 -6.96
N CYS A 249 -9.67 -35.03 -5.99
CA CYS A 249 -10.01 -34.09 -4.92
C CYS A 249 -8.79 -33.92 -3.98
N VAL A 250 -8.31 -32.68 -3.81
CA VAL A 250 -7.25 -32.32 -2.85
C VAL A 250 -7.82 -32.49 -1.44
N LYS A 251 -7.09 -33.15 -0.54
CA LYS A 251 -7.45 -33.16 0.89
C LYS A 251 -6.86 -31.93 1.53
N ASP A 252 -7.68 -30.93 1.82
CA ASP A 252 -7.26 -29.81 2.67
C ASP A 252 -6.80 -30.33 4.02
N VAL A 253 -5.60 -29.93 4.46
CA VAL A 253 -5.17 -30.17 5.84
C VAL A 253 -5.71 -29.02 6.69
N VAL A 254 -7.01 -29.04 6.97
CA VAL A 254 -7.58 -28.19 8.00
C VAL A 254 -7.28 -28.85 9.34
N CYS A 255 -6.30 -28.33 10.07
CA CYS A 255 -6.01 -28.81 11.43
C CYS A 255 -7.18 -28.47 12.37
N ASP A 256 -7.54 -29.40 13.25
CA ASP A 256 -8.63 -29.19 14.22
C ASP A 256 -8.38 -27.90 15.02
N GLY A 257 -9.36 -26.99 15.04
CA GLY A 257 -9.27 -25.72 15.76
C GLY A 257 -8.79 -24.52 14.93
N HIS A 258 -8.40 -24.72 13.66
CA HIS A 258 -8.04 -23.63 12.76
C HIS A 258 -9.15 -23.29 11.76
N PRO A 259 -9.39 -21.99 11.45
CA PRO A 259 -10.37 -21.59 10.47
C PRO A 259 -9.90 -21.85 9.03
N TRP A 260 -10.84 -21.95 8.09
CA TRP A 260 -10.57 -22.36 6.70
C TRP A 260 -9.61 -21.43 5.94
N TRP A 261 -9.57 -20.14 6.28
CA TRP A 261 -8.77 -19.15 5.56
C TRP A 261 -7.27 -19.27 5.84
N GLU A 262 -6.86 -19.87 6.95
CA GLU A 262 -5.44 -19.99 7.31
C GLU A 262 -4.66 -20.98 6.44
N SER A 263 -5.35 -21.93 5.81
CA SER A 263 -4.79 -22.85 4.81
C SER A 263 -5.28 -22.53 3.39
N ALA A 264 -5.89 -21.36 3.18
CA ALA A 264 -6.48 -20.99 1.91
C ALA A 264 -5.44 -20.44 0.93
N VAL A 265 -5.68 -20.68 -0.35
CA VAL A 265 -4.98 -20.06 -1.47
C VAL A 265 -5.99 -19.21 -2.21
N PHE A 266 -5.75 -17.91 -2.20
CA PHE A 266 -6.65 -16.91 -2.78
C PHE A 266 -6.29 -16.67 -4.25
N TYR A 267 -7.32 -16.39 -5.05
CA TYR A 267 -7.18 -15.89 -6.40
C TYR A 267 -8.03 -14.63 -6.57
N GLN A 268 -7.39 -13.52 -6.91
CA GLN A 268 -8.06 -12.24 -7.06
C GLN A 268 -8.49 -12.01 -8.50
N ILE A 269 -9.78 -11.73 -8.69
CA ILE A 269 -10.37 -11.35 -9.97
C ILE A 269 -10.83 -9.89 -9.87
N TYR A 270 -10.41 -9.07 -10.84
CA TYR A 270 -11.00 -7.76 -11.06
C TYR A 270 -12.08 -7.89 -12.15
N PRO A 271 -13.37 -8.01 -11.80
CA PRO A 271 -14.39 -8.53 -12.70
C PRO A 271 -14.64 -7.61 -13.91
N LEU A 272 -14.74 -6.29 -13.70
CA LEU A 272 -14.93 -5.32 -14.79
C LEU A 272 -13.82 -5.44 -15.85
N GLY A 273 -12.57 -5.49 -15.40
CA GLY A 273 -11.39 -5.62 -16.25
C GLY A 273 -11.33 -6.98 -16.96
N MET A 274 -11.32 -8.08 -16.20
CA MET A 274 -11.23 -9.44 -16.74
C MET A 274 -12.31 -9.72 -17.78
N CYS A 275 -13.54 -9.31 -17.50
CA CYS A 275 -14.67 -9.54 -18.39
C CYS A 275 -14.72 -8.60 -19.61
N GLY A 276 -13.88 -7.56 -19.66
CA GLY A 276 -13.87 -6.57 -20.73
C GLY A 276 -15.09 -5.66 -20.71
N ALA A 277 -15.56 -5.30 -19.52
CA ALA A 277 -16.64 -4.32 -19.35
C ALA A 277 -16.14 -2.91 -19.75
N PRO A 278 -17.02 -2.05 -20.29
CA PRO A 278 -16.66 -0.66 -20.58
C PRO A 278 -16.29 0.08 -19.28
N PHE A 279 -15.32 1.01 -19.38
CA PHE A 279 -14.83 1.74 -18.21
C PHE A 279 -15.90 2.61 -17.55
N GLU A 280 -16.70 3.31 -18.34
CA GLU A 280 -17.88 4.04 -17.87
C GLU A 280 -19.11 3.14 -17.91
N ASN A 281 -20.00 3.32 -16.93
CA ASN A 281 -21.30 2.66 -16.92
C ASN A 281 -22.24 3.29 -17.95
N ASP A 282 -22.36 2.61 -19.10
CA ASP A 282 -23.23 3.00 -20.21
C ASP A 282 -24.69 2.52 -20.05
N GLY A 283 -25.02 1.93 -18.89
CA GLY A 283 -26.34 1.39 -18.57
C GLY A 283 -26.71 0.12 -19.33
N LYS A 284 -25.83 -0.44 -20.16
CA LYS A 284 -26.14 -1.64 -20.95
C LYS A 284 -25.88 -2.90 -20.15
N GLN A 285 -26.94 -3.68 -20.00
CA GLN A 285 -26.87 -4.97 -19.33
C GLN A 285 -26.31 -6.05 -20.26
N GLU A 286 -25.20 -6.68 -19.87
CA GLU A 286 -24.68 -7.88 -20.55
C GLU A 286 -24.11 -8.86 -19.53
N SER A 287 -24.41 -10.15 -19.69
CA SER A 287 -24.02 -11.23 -18.76
C SER A 287 -22.53 -11.61 -18.85
N ARG A 288 -21.63 -10.62 -18.81
CA ARG A 288 -20.18 -10.81 -18.94
C ARG A 288 -19.58 -11.58 -17.76
N ILE A 289 -20.19 -11.53 -16.57
CA ILE A 289 -19.70 -12.22 -15.37
C ILE A 289 -19.69 -13.74 -15.52
N LEU A 290 -20.56 -14.28 -16.39
CA LEU A 290 -20.60 -15.71 -16.70
C LEU A 290 -19.28 -16.21 -17.33
N LYS A 291 -18.42 -15.32 -17.85
CA LYS A 291 -17.06 -15.68 -18.27
C LYS A 291 -16.25 -16.38 -17.17
N VAL A 292 -16.51 -16.08 -15.89
CA VAL A 292 -15.85 -16.73 -14.74
C VAL A 292 -16.09 -18.25 -14.72
N LEU A 293 -17.21 -18.74 -15.28
CA LEU A 293 -17.49 -20.19 -15.35
C LEU A 293 -16.39 -20.94 -16.11
N ASN A 294 -15.76 -20.31 -17.10
CA ASN A 294 -14.65 -20.90 -17.86
C ASN A 294 -13.36 -21.04 -17.04
N TYR A 295 -13.26 -20.33 -15.90
CA TYR A 295 -12.10 -20.36 -15.02
C TYR A 295 -12.21 -21.41 -13.92
N VAL A 296 -13.39 -21.99 -13.67
CA VAL A 296 -13.60 -22.92 -12.55
C VAL A 296 -12.63 -24.11 -12.59
N GLU A 297 -12.46 -24.74 -13.76
CA GLU A 297 -11.49 -25.84 -13.89
C GLU A 297 -10.04 -25.39 -13.81
N HIS A 298 -9.71 -24.19 -14.29
CA HIS A 298 -8.38 -23.59 -14.14
C HIS A 298 -8.04 -23.38 -12.66
N LEU A 299 -8.95 -22.78 -11.88
CA LEU A 299 -8.78 -22.52 -10.45
C LEU A 299 -8.59 -23.83 -9.66
N LYS A 300 -9.38 -24.87 -9.96
CA LYS A 300 -9.20 -26.21 -9.37
C LYS A 300 -7.84 -26.81 -9.70
N LYS A 301 -7.37 -26.65 -10.95
CA LYS A 301 -6.07 -27.15 -11.38
C LYS A 301 -4.93 -26.39 -10.69
N MET A 302 -5.09 -25.07 -10.51
CA MET A 302 -4.22 -24.18 -9.72
C MET A 302 -4.26 -24.41 -8.21
N LYS A 303 -5.17 -25.27 -7.73
CA LYS A 303 -5.35 -25.59 -6.30
C LYS A 303 -5.82 -24.40 -5.46
N VAL A 304 -6.44 -23.40 -6.09
CA VAL A 304 -7.15 -22.31 -5.42
C VAL A 304 -8.38 -22.87 -4.71
N ASN A 305 -8.67 -22.36 -3.51
CA ASN A 305 -9.87 -22.70 -2.75
C ASN A 305 -10.63 -21.46 -2.25
N ALA A 306 -10.22 -20.26 -2.64
CA ALA A 306 -10.98 -19.04 -2.45
C ALA A 306 -10.75 -18.02 -3.58
N VAL A 307 -11.82 -17.41 -4.06
CA VAL A 307 -11.77 -16.31 -5.04
C VAL A 307 -12.19 -15.02 -4.35
N TYR A 308 -11.35 -14.00 -4.48
CA TYR A 308 -11.66 -12.64 -4.08
C TYR A 308 -12.02 -11.82 -5.32
N PHE A 309 -13.27 -11.39 -5.39
CA PHE A 309 -13.71 -10.42 -6.39
C PHE A 309 -13.50 -9.00 -5.85
N SER A 310 -12.66 -8.22 -6.54
CA SER A 310 -12.68 -6.74 -6.45
C SER A 310 -14.08 -6.20 -6.80
N PRO A 311 -14.37 -4.90 -6.63
CA PRO A 311 -15.75 -4.41 -6.61
C PRO A 311 -16.57 -4.85 -7.83
N LEU A 312 -17.76 -5.36 -7.53
CA LEU A 312 -18.72 -5.95 -8.47
C LEU A 312 -20.11 -5.31 -8.41
N PHE A 313 -20.33 -4.43 -7.45
CA PHE A 313 -21.59 -3.71 -7.28
C PHE A 313 -21.74 -2.66 -8.36
N GLU A 314 -23.00 -2.31 -8.68
CA GLU A 314 -23.32 -1.23 -9.60
C GLU A 314 -22.52 0.03 -9.25
N SER A 315 -21.78 0.56 -10.21
CA SER A 315 -20.86 1.68 -10.03
C SER A 315 -20.85 2.62 -11.23
N ASP A 316 -20.33 3.83 -11.07
CA ASP A 316 -20.23 4.79 -12.18
C ASP A 316 -19.09 4.46 -13.14
N THR A 317 -17.92 4.03 -12.62
CA THR A 317 -16.75 3.69 -13.44
C THR A 317 -16.02 2.43 -12.96
N HIS A 318 -15.01 2.56 -12.11
CA HIS A 318 -14.04 1.51 -11.76
C HIS A 318 -14.49 0.57 -10.64
N GLY A 319 -15.79 0.55 -10.28
CA GLY A 319 -16.34 -0.33 -9.24
C GLY A 319 -16.37 0.26 -7.83
N TYR A 320 -15.47 1.21 -7.50
CA TYR A 320 -15.38 1.80 -6.15
C TYR A 320 -16.31 3.02 -5.94
N ASN A 321 -16.80 3.65 -7.01
CA ASN A 321 -17.86 4.65 -6.95
C ASN A 321 -19.25 3.98 -7.01
N THR A 322 -19.58 3.22 -5.97
CA THR A 322 -20.81 2.42 -5.89
C THR A 322 -22.09 3.27 -5.98
N ARG A 323 -23.03 2.86 -6.83
CA ARG A 323 -24.39 3.41 -6.99
C ARG A 323 -25.44 2.61 -6.22
N ASP A 324 -25.28 1.29 -6.17
CA ASP A 324 -26.21 0.38 -5.49
C ASP A 324 -25.46 -0.85 -4.96
N TYR A 325 -25.42 -1.00 -3.63
CA TYR A 325 -24.77 -2.13 -2.98
C TYR A 325 -25.51 -3.46 -3.12
N ARG A 326 -26.77 -3.49 -3.58
CA ARG A 326 -27.59 -4.72 -3.65
C ARG A 326 -27.75 -5.25 -5.07
N LYS A 327 -27.04 -4.64 -6.02
CA LYS A 327 -27.14 -4.95 -7.44
C LYS A 327 -25.75 -5.19 -8.03
N ILE A 328 -25.59 -6.29 -8.77
CA ILE A 328 -24.45 -6.51 -9.67
C ILE A 328 -24.39 -5.36 -10.68
N ASP A 329 -23.17 -4.92 -10.99
CA ASP A 329 -22.96 -3.93 -12.03
C ASP A 329 -23.56 -4.38 -13.36
N THR A 330 -24.42 -3.53 -13.93
CA THR A 330 -25.14 -3.84 -15.16
C THR A 330 -24.20 -4.26 -16.29
N ARG A 331 -22.99 -3.70 -16.35
CA ARG A 331 -21.99 -4.06 -17.37
C ARG A 331 -21.50 -5.51 -17.23
N LEU A 332 -21.62 -6.09 -16.04
CA LEU A 332 -21.26 -7.47 -15.72
C LEU A 332 -22.43 -8.44 -15.83
N GLY A 333 -23.67 -7.98 -15.62
CA GLY A 333 -24.86 -8.80 -15.84
C GLY A 333 -25.92 -8.60 -14.77
N THR A 334 -26.55 -9.70 -14.37
CA THR A 334 -27.62 -9.73 -13.36
C THR A 334 -27.17 -10.38 -12.06
N ASN A 335 -27.98 -10.22 -11.00
CA ASN A 335 -27.78 -10.96 -9.76
C ASN A 335 -27.91 -12.48 -10.02
N GLU A 336 -28.82 -12.90 -10.91
CA GLU A 336 -29.01 -14.30 -11.30
C GLU A 336 -27.79 -14.88 -12.03
N ASP A 337 -27.11 -14.08 -12.85
CA ASP A 337 -25.85 -14.49 -13.49
C ASP A 337 -24.77 -14.74 -12.44
N PHE A 338 -24.68 -13.87 -11.44
CA PHE A 338 -23.69 -14.04 -10.38
C PHE A 338 -24.00 -15.22 -9.45
N ILE A 339 -25.27 -15.52 -9.16
CA ILE A 339 -25.66 -16.74 -8.44
C ILE A 339 -25.11 -17.98 -9.15
N GLN A 340 -25.21 -18.06 -10.49
CA GLN A 340 -24.65 -19.18 -11.25
C GLN A 340 -23.13 -19.32 -11.08
N VAL A 341 -22.42 -18.19 -11.03
CA VAL A 341 -20.96 -18.17 -10.80
C VAL A 341 -20.63 -18.65 -9.40
N VAL A 342 -21.30 -18.14 -8.37
CA VAL A 342 -21.06 -18.54 -6.97
C VAL A 342 -21.38 -20.02 -6.77
N ASP A 343 -22.50 -20.51 -7.30
CA ASP A 343 -22.87 -21.93 -7.27
C ASP A 343 -21.80 -22.83 -7.91
N ALA A 344 -21.24 -22.41 -9.04
CA ALA A 344 -20.19 -23.17 -9.73
C ALA A 344 -18.89 -23.21 -8.92
N LEU A 345 -18.49 -22.08 -8.32
CA LEU A 345 -17.32 -21.99 -7.44
C LEU A 345 -17.50 -22.85 -6.18
N HIS A 346 -18.64 -22.75 -5.51
CA HIS A 346 -18.94 -23.57 -4.32
C HIS A 346 -18.99 -25.07 -4.64
N LYS A 347 -19.57 -25.48 -5.78
CA LYS A 347 -19.53 -26.87 -6.25
C LYS A 347 -18.11 -27.37 -6.51
N ALA A 348 -17.19 -26.47 -6.86
CA ALA A 348 -15.77 -26.74 -7.01
C ALA A 348 -14.98 -26.70 -5.68
N GLY A 349 -15.63 -26.41 -4.55
CA GLY A 349 -14.99 -26.25 -3.24
C GLY A 349 -14.24 -24.93 -3.09
N ILE A 350 -14.60 -23.91 -3.87
CA ILE A 350 -13.96 -22.59 -3.88
C ILE A 350 -14.87 -21.59 -3.18
N ARG A 351 -14.36 -20.97 -2.11
CA ARG A 351 -15.04 -19.92 -1.34
C ARG A 351 -15.08 -18.59 -2.12
N VAL A 352 -16.07 -17.74 -1.84
CA VAL A 352 -16.26 -16.46 -2.53
C VAL A 352 -16.17 -15.29 -1.56
N ILE A 353 -15.22 -14.39 -1.78
CA ILE A 353 -15.01 -13.16 -1.01
C ILE A 353 -15.31 -11.97 -1.92
N LEU A 354 -16.07 -11.00 -1.43
CA LEU A 354 -16.40 -9.79 -2.18
C LEU A 354 -15.70 -8.55 -1.61
N ASP A 355 -15.55 -7.51 -2.43
CA ASP A 355 -15.09 -6.20 -1.98
C ASP A 355 -16.21 -5.39 -1.30
N GLY A 356 -15.96 -4.93 -0.08
CA GLY A 356 -16.86 -4.12 0.73
C GLY A 356 -16.40 -2.67 0.77
N VAL A 357 -16.86 -1.87 -0.21
CA VAL A 357 -16.53 -0.44 -0.33
C VAL A 357 -17.42 0.39 0.60
N PHE A 358 -17.13 0.38 1.91
CA PHE A 358 -18.04 0.96 2.92
C PHE A 358 -17.64 2.35 3.41
N ASN A 359 -16.45 2.84 3.06
CA ASN A 359 -16.05 4.20 3.42
C ASN A 359 -16.78 5.27 2.59
N HIS A 360 -17.04 4.99 1.31
CA HIS A 360 -17.53 5.97 0.36
C HIS A 360 -18.45 5.31 -0.69
N VAL A 361 -19.21 6.14 -1.40
CA VAL A 361 -20.08 5.78 -2.53
C VAL A 361 -19.78 6.66 -3.73
N GLY A 362 -20.28 6.27 -4.90
CA GLY A 362 -20.27 7.12 -6.09
C GLY A 362 -21.31 8.23 -6.02
N ARG A 363 -21.15 9.24 -6.86
CA ARG A 363 -22.13 10.32 -7.00
C ARG A 363 -23.49 9.83 -7.52
N GLY A 364 -23.52 8.71 -8.25
CA GLY A 364 -24.74 8.05 -8.71
C GLY A 364 -25.52 7.30 -7.62
N PHE A 365 -25.05 7.28 -6.37
CA PHE A 365 -25.73 6.64 -5.25
C PHE A 365 -27.07 7.31 -4.92
N PHE A 366 -28.14 6.53 -4.77
CA PHE A 366 -29.50 7.06 -4.65
C PHE A 366 -29.66 8.10 -3.53
N GLY A 367 -29.02 7.88 -2.37
CA GLY A 367 -29.07 8.79 -1.24
C GLY A 367 -28.38 10.12 -1.54
N PHE A 368 -27.29 10.10 -2.30
CA PHE A 368 -26.57 11.32 -2.66
C PHE A 368 -27.27 12.08 -3.80
N VAL A 369 -27.84 11.36 -4.77
CA VAL A 369 -28.70 11.96 -5.80
C VAL A 369 -29.89 12.69 -5.16
N ASP A 370 -30.50 12.13 -4.12
CA ASP A 370 -31.58 12.79 -3.38
C ASP A 370 -31.11 14.08 -2.68
N VAL A 371 -29.91 14.07 -2.09
CA VAL A 371 -29.27 15.26 -1.51
C VAL A 371 -29.04 16.34 -2.56
N LEU A 372 -28.52 15.99 -3.74
CA LEU A 372 -28.29 16.96 -4.81
C LEU A 372 -29.60 17.63 -5.26
N ASN A 373 -30.70 16.86 -5.32
CA ASN A 373 -32.00 17.36 -5.77
C ASN A 373 -32.76 18.16 -4.70
N HIS A 374 -32.70 17.74 -3.43
CA HIS A 374 -33.55 18.28 -2.35
C HIS A 374 -32.79 19.08 -1.29
N ARG A 375 -31.45 19.04 -1.32
CA ARG A 375 -30.54 19.76 -0.43
C ARG A 375 -30.89 19.58 1.05
N GLU A 376 -31.16 20.66 1.78
CA GLU A 376 -31.50 20.64 3.20
C GLU A 376 -32.77 19.85 3.51
N ASN A 377 -33.64 19.66 2.50
CA ASN A 377 -34.90 18.91 2.63
C ASN A 377 -34.73 17.40 2.37
N SER A 378 -33.54 16.94 1.96
CA SER A 378 -33.27 15.51 1.78
C SER A 378 -33.31 14.76 3.11
N SER A 379 -33.96 13.59 3.11
CA SER A 379 -33.90 12.66 4.24
C SER A 379 -32.55 11.98 4.40
N TYR A 380 -31.69 12.06 3.39
CA TYR A 380 -30.37 11.43 3.35
C TYR A 380 -29.22 12.41 3.62
N ARG A 381 -29.50 13.69 3.90
CA ARG A 381 -28.44 14.69 4.16
C ARG A 381 -27.45 14.26 5.25
N ASP A 382 -27.94 13.59 6.30
CA ASP A 382 -27.12 13.18 7.43
C ASP A 382 -26.36 11.85 7.17
N TRP A 383 -26.55 11.24 5.99
CA TRP A 383 -25.78 10.06 5.55
C TRP A 383 -24.37 10.42 5.08
N PHE A 384 -24.10 11.71 4.86
CA PHE A 384 -22.83 12.22 4.38
C PHE A 384 -22.37 13.40 5.24
N HIS A 385 -21.13 13.83 5.05
CA HIS A 385 -20.59 15.04 5.68
C HIS A 385 -20.74 16.22 4.70
N ILE A 386 -21.74 17.07 4.89
CA ILE A 386 -22.14 18.12 3.92
C ILE A 386 -22.10 19.52 4.55
N ASP A 387 -21.65 20.51 3.78
CA ASP A 387 -21.92 21.93 4.01
C ASP A 387 -22.69 22.52 2.81
N PHE A 388 -23.96 22.86 3.04
CA PHE A 388 -24.83 23.42 2.00
C PHE A 388 -24.48 24.86 1.59
N ASN A 389 -23.60 25.55 2.31
CA ASN A 389 -23.12 26.88 1.93
C ASN A 389 -21.80 26.84 1.16
N GLY A 390 -21.17 25.67 1.06
CA GLY A 390 -19.92 25.45 0.35
C GLY A 390 -20.13 25.13 -1.13
N ASN A 391 -19.03 24.76 -1.80
CA ASN A 391 -19.07 24.20 -3.14
C ASN A 391 -17.96 23.17 -3.33
N ASN A 392 -18.02 22.39 -4.41
CA ASN A 392 -17.03 21.38 -4.76
C ASN A 392 -16.61 21.50 -6.24
N GLY A 393 -15.72 20.61 -6.70
CA GLY A 393 -15.18 20.64 -8.07
C GLY A 393 -16.23 20.46 -9.19
N TYR A 394 -17.41 19.91 -8.89
CA TYR A 394 -18.53 19.75 -9.82
C TYR A 394 -19.53 20.91 -9.79
N GLN A 395 -19.29 21.94 -8.97
CA GLN A 395 -20.16 23.11 -8.85
C GLN A 395 -21.61 22.80 -8.45
N ASP A 396 -21.83 21.76 -7.64
CA ASP A 396 -23.17 21.35 -7.16
C ASP A 396 -23.85 22.40 -6.24
N GLY A 397 -23.12 23.45 -5.85
CA GLY A 397 -23.58 24.45 -4.89
C GLY A 397 -23.66 23.91 -3.47
N LEU A 398 -22.93 22.85 -3.15
CA LEU A 398 -22.70 22.34 -1.80
C LEU A 398 -21.28 21.75 -1.72
N TRP A 399 -20.70 21.72 -0.53
CA TRP A 399 -19.47 20.99 -0.24
C TRP A 399 -19.81 19.66 0.46
N TYR A 400 -19.01 18.63 0.23
CA TYR A 400 -19.06 17.38 0.97
C TYR A 400 -17.67 16.77 1.12
N GLU A 401 -17.49 15.89 2.10
CA GLU A 401 -16.25 15.16 2.27
C GLU A 401 -16.12 14.05 1.20
N GLY A 402 -15.10 14.16 0.34
CA GLY A 402 -14.67 13.11 -0.58
C GLY A 402 -13.53 12.28 0.00
N TRP A 403 -13.35 11.04 -0.45
CA TRP A 403 -12.19 10.23 -0.06
C TRP A 403 -10.88 10.88 -0.53
N GLU A 404 -10.02 11.26 0.42
CA GLU A 404 -8.75 11.98 0.18
C GLU A 404 -8.87 13.19 -0.77
N GLY A 405 -10.01 13.88 -0.73
CA GLY A 405 -10.29 15.04 -1.60
C GLY A 405 -10.79 14.68 -3.01
N ASN A 406 -10.97 13.39 -3.33
CA ASN A 406 -11.64 12.95 -4.54
C ASN A 406 -13.17 13.04 -4.37
N TYR A 407 -13.76 14.03 -5.03
CA TYR A 407 -15.20 14.31 -4.99
C TYR A 407 -16.05 13.30 -5.78
N ASP A 408 -15.47 12.42 -6.60
CA ASP A 408 -16.24 11.30 -7.19
C ASP A 408 -16.62 10.24 -6.14
N LEU A 409 -15.88 10.19 -5.03
CA LEU A 409 -16.01 9.20 -3.96
C LEU A 409 -16.55 9.87 -2.69
N VAL A 410 -17.88 10.02 -2.64
CA VAL A 410 -18.62 10.70 -1.56
C VAL A 410 -18.53 9.88 -0.27
N LYS A 411 -17.94 10.45 0.79
CA LYS A 411 -17.73 9.73 2.05
C LYS A 411 -19.04 9.53 2.83
N LEU A 412 -19.26 8.30 3.27
CA LEU A 412 -20.39 7.93 4.11
C LEU A 412 -20.13 8.31 5.58
N ASN A 413 -21.17 8.81 6.26
CA ASN A 413 -21.15 9.06 7.68
C ASN A 413 -21.45 7.75 8.45
N LEU A 414 -20.41 6.98 8.75
CA LEU A 414 -20.51 5.71 9.49
C LEU A 414 -20.84 5.88 11.00
N GLN A 415 -21.08 7.11 11.47
CA GLN A 415 -21.67 7.36 12.80
C GLN A 415 -23.19 7.46 12.74
N ASN A 416 -23.78 7.56 11.54
CA ASN A 416 -25.22 7.58 11.35
C ASN A 416 -25.79 6.14 11.42
N PRO A 417 -26.67 5.82 12.38
CA PRO A 417 -27.22 4.48 12.50
C PRO A 417 -27.94 3.99 11.24
N ALA A 418 -28.62 4.86 10.50
CA ALA A 418 -29.34 4.48 9.28
C ALA A 418 -28.37 4.06 8.16
N VAL A 419 -27.21 4.69 8.06
CA VAL A 419 -26.15 4.28 7.12
C VAL A 419 -25.60 2.91 7.53
N CYS A 420 -25.26 2.74 8.81
CA CYS A 420 -24.76 1.46 9.30
C CYS A 420 -25.76 0.34 9.08
N ASP A 421 -27.04 0.55 9.39
CA ASP A 421 -28.11 -0.43 9.21
C ASP A 421 -28.29 -0.79 7.73
N TYR A 422 -28.30 0.20 6.83
CA TYR A 422 -28.39 -0.04 5.39
C TYR A 422 -27.22 -0.90 4.86
N LEU A 423 -25.99 -0.63 5.32
CA LEU A 423 -24.81 -1.42 4.94
C LEU A 423 -24.87 -2.84 5.51
N MET A 424 -25.25 -3.00 6.79
CA MET A 424 -25.41 -4.32 7.43
C MET A 424 -26.47 -5.15 6.72
N GLU A 425 -27.62 -4.57 6.40
CA GLU A 425 -28.67 -5.23 5.62
C GLU A 425 -28.18 -5.63 4.23
N SER A 426 -27.35 -4.81 3.60
CA SER A 426 -26.77 -5.13 2.29
C SER A 426 -25.81 -6.31 2.39
N VAL A 427 -24.92 -6.33 3.39
CA VAL A 427 -24.04 -7.48 3.66
C VAL A 427 -24.85 -8.75 3.93
N LYS A 428 -25.87 -8.65 4.79
CA LYS A 428 -26.77 -9.76 5.09
C LYS A 428 -27.49 -10.28 3.84
N TYR A 429 -27.95 -9.37 2.97
CA TYR A 429 -28.56 -9.75 1.70
C TYR A 429 -27.60 -10.56 0.82
N TRP A 430 -26.32 -10.18 0.73
CA TRP A 430 -25.33 -10.94 -0.04
C TRP A 430 -25.05 -12.33 0.56
N ILE A 431 -24.98 -12.41 1.89
CA ILE A 431 -24.82 -13.70 2.59
C ILE A 431 -26.04 -14.59 2.36
N ASP A 432 -27.25 -14.08 2.56
CA ASP A 432 -28.49 -14.87 2.48
C ASP A 432 -28.83 -15.28 1.04
N THR A 433 -28.54 -14.41 0.05
CA THR A 433 -28.96 -14.61 -1.34
C THR A 433 -27.92 -15.36 -2.16
N PHE A 434 -26.63 -15.08 -1.97
CA PHE A 434 -25.54 -15.64 -2.77
C PHE A 434 -24.66 -16.60 -1.98
N GLY A 435 -24.75 -16.62 -0.64
CA GLY A 435 -23.95 -17.53 0.17
C GLY A 435 -22.47 -17.15 0.27
N ILE A 436 -22.10 -15.89 0.02
CA ILE A 436 -20.70 -15.44 0.08
C ILE A 436 -20.02 -15.80 1.41
N ASP A 437 -18.71 -16.00 1.36
CA ASP A 437 -17.89 -16.55 2.44
C ASP A 437 -17.03 -15.51 3.16
N GLY A 438 -16.93 -14.30 2.61
CA GLY A 438 -16.25 -13.21 3.28
C GLY A 438 -16.31 -11.87 2.56
N LEU A 439 -15.70 -10.87 3.20
CA LEU A 439 -15.47 -9.55 2.64
C LEU A 439 -14.00 -9.13 2.75
N ARG A 440 -13.49 -8.51 1.70
CA ARG A 440 -12.31 -7.63 1.74
C ARG A 440 -12.81 -6.20 1.82
N LEU A 441 -12.42 -5.47 2.86
CA LEU A 441 -12.88 -4.11 3.10
C LEU A 441 -11.92 -3.10 2.46
N ASP A 442 -12.45 -2.30 1.54
CA ASP A 442 -11.71 -1.23 0.88
C ASP A 442 -11.33 -0.14 1.86
N VAL A 443 -10.11 0.39 1.70
CA VAL A 443 -9.54 1.47 2.53
C VAL A 443 -9.83 1.30 4.02
N ALA A 444 -9.67 0.07 4.53
CA ALA A 444 -10.13 -0.32 5.86
C ALA A 444 -9.51 0.53 6.99
N TYR A 445 -8.33 1.12 6.77
CA TYR A 445 -7.69 2.08 7.66
C TYR A 445 -8.50 3.38 7.86
N MET A 446 -9.45 3.70 6.98
CA MET A 446 -10.35 4.86 7.06
C MET A 446 -11.76 4.52 7.54
N VAL A 447 -12.11 3.23 7.61
CA VAL A 447 -13.45 2.79 8.02
C VAL A 447 -13.61 2.96 9.54
N ASP A 448 -14.79 3.42 9.97
CA ASP A 448 -15.08 3.63 11.39
C ASP A 448 -14.92 2.33 12.20
N ARG A 449 -14.19 2.41 13.32
CA ARG A 449 -13.82 1.23 14.12
C ARG A 449 -15.03 0.60 14.82
N GLU A 450 -16.02 1.38 15.23
CA GLU A 450 -17.23 0.84 15.84
C GLU A 450 -18.11 0.16 14.79
N PHE A 451 -18.13 0.69 13.56
CA PHE A 451 -18.74 -0.01 12.42
C PHE A 451 -18.03 -1.35 12.13
N LEU A 452 -16.69 -1.39 12.09
CA LEU A 452 -15.95 -2.64 11.89
C LEU A 452 -16.24 -3.68 12.99
N LYS A 453 -16.29 -3.26 14.26
CA LYS A 453 -16.66 -4.15 15.38
C LYS A 453 -18.08 -4.68 15.25
N ARG A 454 -19.01 -3.84 14.82
CA ARG A 454 -20.39 -4.23 14.53
C ARG A 454 -20.44 -5.24 13.38
N LEU A 455 -19.76 -4.95 12.27
CA LEU A 455 -19.66 -5.85 11.12
C LEU A 455 -19.14 -7.22 11.55
N ARG A 456 -18.05 -7.24 12.32
CA ARG A 456 -17.42 -8.44 12.87
C ARG A 456 -18.39 -9.28 13.70
N ARG A 457 -19.09 -8.65 14.65
CA ARG A 457 -20.07 -9.33 15.50
C ARG A 457 -21.23 -9.91 14.68
N GLU A 458 -21.84 -9.09 13.83
CA GLU A 458 -23.07 -9.47 13.13
C GLU A 458 -22.81 -10.52 12.05
N THR A 459 -21.74 -10.39 11.27
CA THR A 459 -21.37 -11.41 10.27
C THR A 459 -21.07 -12.76 10.89
N ARG A 460 -20.41 -12.79 12.06
CA ARG A 460 -20.20 -14.03 12.84
C ARG A 460 -21.52 -14.66 13.32
N GLU A 461 -22.52 -13.84 13.68
CA GLU A 461 -23.85 -14.34 14.06
C GLU A 461 -24.63 -14.90 12.85
N TRP A 462 -24.46 -14.31 11.67
CA TRP A 462 -25.14 -14.76 10.46
C TRP A 462 -24.49 -15.99 9.83
N LYS A 463 -23.15 -16.06 9.86
CA LYS A 463 -22.35 -17.17 9.32
C LYS A 463 -21.05 -17.27 10.11
N GLU A 464 -20.93 -18.33 10.92
CA GLU A 464 -19.84 -18.50 11.90
C GLU A 464 -18.45 -18.45 11.25
N ASP A 465 -18.30 -19.01 10.04
CA ASP A 465 -17.05 -19.08 9.28
C ASP A 465 -16.85 -17.91 8.29
N PHE A 466 -17.56 -16.79 8.47
CA PHE A 466 -17.48 -15.63 7.57
C PHE A 466 -16.17 -14.85 7.73
N PHE A 467 -15.40 -14.75 6.66
CA PHE A 467 -14.08 -14.14 6.67
C PHE A 467 -14.15 -12.61 6.47
N LEU A 468 -13.39 -11.84 7.26
CA LEU A 468 -13.21 -10.41 7.07
C LEU A 468 -11.72 -10.10 6.94
N ALA A 469 -11.34 -9.43 5.86
CA ALA A 469 -10.01 -8.87 5.69
C ALA A 469 -10.09 -7.37 5.40
N GLY A 470 -9.14 -6.59 5.91
CA GLY A 470 -9.03 -5.16 5.62
C GLY A 470 -7.92 -4.85 4.62
N GLU A 471 -8.13 -3.89 3.75
CA GLU A 471 -7.03 -3.25 3.04
C GLU A 471 -6.22 -2.36 3.98
N MET A 472 -4.95 -2.71 4.16
CA MET A 472 -3.93 -1.87 4.81
C MET A 472 -2.78 -1.66 3.84
N ILE A 473 -2.45 -0.40 3.57
CA ILE A 473 -1.32 -0.02 2.69
C ILE A 473 -0.05 0.35 3.46
N GLY A 474 -0.14 0.46 4.79
CA GLY A 474 0.95 0.81 5.70
C GLY A 474 0.47 0.88 7.16
N GLY A 475 1.34 1.36 8.05
CA GLY A 475 1.03 1.49 9.49
C GLY A 475 1.15 0.19 10.29
N ASP A 476 0.64 0.17 11.52
CA ASP A 476 0.52 -1.05 12.33
C ASP A 476 -0.75 -1.80 11.95
N TYR A 477 -0.59 -2.98 11.34
CA TYR A 477 -1.71 -3.79 10.87
C TYR A 477 -2.65 -4.25 12.00
N ARG A 478 -2.14 -4.34 13.25
CA ARG A 478 -2.95 -4.76 14.42
C ARG A 478 -4.01 -3.75 14.80
N GLU A 479 -3.93 -2.53 14.29
CA GLU A 479 -4.96 -1.52 14.51
C GLU A 479 -6.34 -1.99 14.03
N ILE A 480 -6.39 -2.78 12.95
CA ILE A 480 -7.64 -3.36 12.43
C ILE A 480 -7.65 -4.89 12.44
N MET A 481 -6.48 -5.52 12.34
CA MET A 481 -6.33 -6.98 12.41
C MET A 481 -6.27 -7.42 13.86
N ASN A 482 -7.40 -7.86 14.41
CA ASN A 482 -7.54 -8.35 15.77
C ASN A 482 -8.91 -9.02 15.97
N ASP A 483 -9.10 -9.66 17.12
CA ASP A 483 -10.31 -10.42 17.46
C ASP A 483 -11.62 -9.63 17.30
N ALA A 484 -11.57 -8.30 17.49
CA ALA A 484 -12.74 -7.44 17.51
C ALA A 484 -13.14 -6.90 16.12
N MET A 485 -12.27 -6.94 15.12
CA MET A 485 -12.49 -6.31 13.81
C MET A 485 -12.21 -7.29 12.65
N CYS A 486 -11.05 -7.22 12.00
CA CYS A 486 -10.74 -8.09 10.85
C CYS A 486 -9.86 -9.28 11.26
N HIS A 487 -10.06 -10.43 10.59
CA HIS A 487 -9.21 -11.60 10.75
C HIS A 487 -7.81 -11.41 10.14
N SER A 488 -7.75 -10.65 9.06
CA SER A 488 -6.56 -10.53 8.21
C SER A 488 -6.50 -9.14 7.58
N VAL A 489 -5.33 -8.80 7.02
CA VAL A 489 -5.15 -7.62 6.16
C VAL A 489 -4.18 -7.90 5.02
N THR A 490 -4.16 -7.02 4.03
CA THR A 490 -3.20 -7.04 2.91
C THR A 490 -1.77 -6.74 3.35
N ASN A 491 -0.79 -7.53 2.89
CA ASN A 491 0.63 -7.37 3.23
C ASN A 491 1.42 -6.56 2.19
N TYR A 492 1.16 -5.25 2.10
CA TYR A 492 1.89 -4.36 1.17
C TYR A 492 3.39 -4.20 1.51
N GLU A 493 3.75 -4.27 2.81
CA GLU A 493 5.14 -4.21 3.29
C GLU A 493 6.01 -5.30 2.63
N CYS A 494 5.61 -6.58 2.74
CA CYS A 494 6.37 -7.66 2.12
C CYS A 494 6.26 -7.67 0.60
N ARG A 495 5.13 -7.26 0.00
CA ARG A 495 5.01 -7.16 -1.47
C ARG A 495 6.16 -6.36 -2.08
N LYS A 496 6.42 -5.16 -1.52
CA LYS A 496 7.51 -4.30 -2.00
C LYS A 496 8.88 -4.91 -1.71
N GLY A 497 9.06 -5.47 -0.52
CA GLY A 497 10.30 -6.15 -0.12
C GLY A 497 10.69 -7.29 -1.07
N ILE A 498 9.72 -8.10 -1.54
CA ILE A 498 9.96 -9.25 -2.40
C ILE A 498 10.60 -8.81 -3.73
N PHE A 499 9.93 -7.97 -4.52
CA PHE A 499 10.47 -7.60 -5.83
C PHE A 499 11.72 -6.71 -5.70
N SER A 500 11.78 -5.86 -4.67
CA SER A 500 12.95 -5.01 -4.41
C SER A 500 14.19 -5.87 -4.16
N ALA A 501 14.09 -6.84 -3.25
CA ALA A 501 15.19 -7.74 -2.90
C ALA A 501 15.66 -8.60 -4.08
N ILE A 502 14.73 -9.04 -4.94
CA ILE A 502 15.05 -9.80 -6.15
C ILE A 502 15.82 -8.91 -7.14
N ASN A 503 15.31 -7.73 -7.48
CA ASN A 503 15.95 -6.83 -8.45
C ASN A 503 17.31 -6.31 -7.94
N SER A 504 17.39 -5.95 -6.66
CA SER A 504 18.63 -5.45 -6.06
C SER A 504 19.64 -6.55 -5.73
N ASN A 505 19.29 -7.83 -5.89
CA ASN A 505 20.08 -8.99 -5.46
C ASN A 505 20.49 -8.89 -3.99
N ASN A 506 19.54 -8.49 -3.13
CA ASN A 506 19.76 -8.27 -1.71
C ASN A 506 18.64 -8.92 -0.88
N LEU A 507 18.71 -10.24 -0.72
CA LEU A 507 17.74 -11.02 0.04
C LEU A 507 17.70 -10.68 1.55
N PHE A 508 18.68 -9.92 2.07
CA PHE A 508 18.61 -9.40 3.43
C PHE A 508 17.38 -8.50 3.64
N GLU A 509 16.96 -7.73 2.64
CA GLU A 509 15.82 -6.82 2.73
C GLU A 509 14.51 -7.57 3.02
N ILE A 510 14.21 -8.57 2.19
CA ILE A 510 12.98 -9.36 2.34
C ILE A 510 13.06 -10.25 3.59
N VAL A 511 14.18 -10.93 3.84
CA VAL A 511 14.28 -11.81 5.01
C VAL A 511 14.23 -11.03 6.32
N HIS A 512 14.77 -9.81 6.37
CA HIS A 512 14.59 -8.94 7.54
C HIS A 512 13.13 -8.53 7.74
N SER A 513 12.42 -8.20 6.67
CA SER A 513 10.99 -7.88 6.72
C SER A 513 10.16 -9.07 7.23
N LEU A 514 10.46 -10.28 6.75
CA LEU A 514 9.84 -11.52 7.22
C LEU A 514 10.14 -11.81 8.69
N LEU A 515 11.39 -11.65 9.13
CA LEU A 515 11.76 -11.78 10.55
C LEU A 515 11.04 -10.76 11.42
N ARG A 516 10.90 -9.52 10.95
CA ARG A 516 10.17 -8.48 11.68
C ARG A 516 8.69 -8.80 11.81
N GLN A 517 8.07 -9.32 10.76
CA GLN A 517 6.65 -9.67 10.82
C GLN A 517 6.42 -10.97 11.60
N PHE A 518 7.21 -12.02 11.38
CA PHE A 518 6.87 -13.38 11.82
C PHE A 518 7.93 -14.07 12.68
N GLY A 519 9.01 -13.37 13.03
CA GLY A 519 10.05 -13.91 13.90
C GLY A 519 9.56 -14.18 15.32
N THR A 520 10.39 -14.86 16.09
CA THR A 520 10.07 -15.34 17.44
C THR A 520 10.40 -14.36 18.55
N ASP A 521 11.09 -13.26 18.24
CA ASP A 521 11.53 -12.28 19.22
C ASP A 521 10.36 -11.37 19.67
N ALA A 522 10.46 -10.81 20.87
CA ALA A 522 9.40 -9.99 21.45
C ALA A 522 9.06 -8.70 20.66
N TRP A 523 9.95 -8.26 19.76
CA TRP A 523 9.75 -7.09 18.91
C TRP A 523 9.08 -7.42 17.57
N CYS A 524 8.90 -8.71 17.25
CA CYS A 524 8.18 -9.16 16.06
C CYS A 524 6.68 -8.89 16.17
N LEU A 525 6.00 -8.67 15.05
CA LEU A 525 4.69 -8.01 15.07
C LEU A 525 3.48 -8.92 14.91
N TYR A 526 3.55 -9.90 14.00
CA TYR A 526 2.40 -10.59 13.41
C TYR A 526 2.53 -12.12 13.43
N ARG A 527 3.34 -12.68 14.35
CA ARG A 527 3.65 -14.13 14.41
C ARG A 527 2.40 -15.02 14.38
N ASP A 528 1.35 -14.63 15.08
CA ASP A 528 0.11 -15.43 15.23
C ASP A 528 -1.00 -14.96 14.28
N TYR A 529 -0.67 -14.16 13.26
CA TYR A 529 -1.63 -13.60 12.32
C TYR A 529 -1.34 -14.03 10.88
N HIS A 530 -2.41 -14.25 10.12
CA HIS A 530 -2.32 -14.63 8.71
C HIS A 530 -2.63 -13.44 7.81
N LEU A 531 -1.59 -12.80 7.29
CA LEU A 531 -1.73 -11.69 6.33
C LEU A 531 -1.98 -12.20 4.91
N ILE A 532 -2.78 -11.48 4.11
CA ILE A 532 -2.95 -11.75 2.67
C ILE A 532 -1.71 -11.27 1.93
N SER A 533 -0.95 -12.22 1.40
CA SER A 533 0.35 -11.99 0.76
C SER A 533 0.25 -12.13 -0.75
N PHE A 534 0.82 -11.18 -1.48
CA PHE A 534 0.78 -11.12 -2.93
C PHE A 534 2.01 -10.38 -3.47
N VAL A 535 2.25 -10.51 -4.78
CA VAL A 535 3.30 -9.76 -5.50
C VAL A 535 2.73 -8.61 -6.32
N ASP A 536 1.49 -8.71 -6.76
CA ASP A 536 0.75 -7.69 -7.48
C ASP A 536 -0.78 -7.83 -7.27
N ASN A 537 -1.51 -6.80 -7.68
CA ASN A 537 -2.97 -6.72 -7.65
C ASN A 537 -3.46 -5.63 -8.62
N HIS A 538 -4.74 -5.24 -8.51
CA HIS A 538 -5.37 -4.26 -9.39
C HIS A 538 -4.96 -2.78 -9.17
N ASP A 539 -4.12 -2.49 -8.17
CA ASP A 539 -3.69 -1.12 -7.82
C ASP A 539 -2.19 -0.89 -7.91
N VAL A 540 -1.41 -1.92 -8.18
CA VAL A 540 0.06 -1.87 -8.30
C VAL A 540 0.53 -2.53 -9.58
N SER A 541 1.68 -2.09 -10.12
CA SER A 541 2.27 -2.68 -11.33
C SER A 541 2.42 -4.20 -11.19
N ARG A 542 2.11 -4.91 -12.28
CA ARG A 542 2.17 -6.37 -12.36
C ARG A 542 3.59 -6.86 -12.14
N ILE A 543 3.74 -8.00 -11.47
CA ILE A 543 5.06 -8.50 -11.06
C ILE A 543 5.97 -8.77 -12.28
N ALA A 544 5.40 -9.23 -13.39
CA ALA A 544 6.14 -9.49 -14.63
C ALA A 544 6.71 -8.21 -15.27
N THR A 545 6.14 -7.05 -14.98
CA THR A 545 6.66 -5.74 -15.42
C THR A 545 7.72 -5.22 -14.46
N VAL A 546 7.57 -5.50 -13.16
CA VAL A 546 8.45 -4.95 -12.13
C VAL A 546 9.78 -5.69 -12.04
N LEU A 547 9.81 -7.00 -12.29
CA LEU A 547 11.05 -7.78 -12.24
C LEU A 547 11.96 -7.48 -13.45
N GLU A 548 13.22 -7.15 -13.17
CA GLU A 548 14.23 -6.92 -14.21
C GLU A 548 14.58 -8.22 -14.96
N ASP A 549 14.55 -9.35 -14.25
CA ASP A 549 14.75 -10.68 -14.82
C ASP A 549 13.53 -11.57 -14.55
N LYS A 550 12.75 -11.83 -15.61
CA LYS A 550 11.51 -12.62 -15.56
C LYS A 550 11.75 -14.08 -15.17
N ARG A 551 12.98 -14.60 -15.25
CA ARG A 551 13.32 -15.94 -14.74
C ARG A 551 13.09 -16.05 -13.22
N ASN A 552 13.04 -14.92 -12.50
CA ASN A 552 12.77 -14.87 -11.07
C ASN A 552 11.27 -14.84 -10.71
N LEU A 553 10.35 -14.92 -11.68
CA LEU A 553 8.91 -15.00 -11.39
C LEU A 553 8.56 -16.17 -10.43
N PRO A 554 9.06 -17.41 -10.63
CA PRO A 554 8.90 -18.49 -9.66
C PRO A 554 9.37 -18.13 -8.25
N ILE A 555 10.48 -17.41 -8.13
CA ILE A 555 11.05 -17.02 -6.82
C ILE A 555 10.15 -16.01 -6.10
N ALA A 556 9.60 -15.04 -6.83
CA ALA A 556 8.67 -14.06 -6.26
C ALA A 556 7.43 -14.76 -5.65
N TYR A 557 6.85 -15.73 -6.37
CA TYR A 557 5.77 -16.57 -5.82
C TYR A 557 6.28 -17.52 -4.73
N GLY A 558 7.51 -18.01 -4.81
CA GLY A 558 8.15 -18.81 -3.77
C GLY A 558 8.18 -18.10 -2.41
N PHE A 559 8.45 -16.80 -2.39
CA PHE A 559 8.31 -16.01 -1.16
C PHE A 559 6.85 -15.88 -0.70
N VAL A 560 5.90 -15.66 -1.62
CA VAL A 560 4.47 -15.57 -1.30
C VAL A 560 3.94 -16.84 -0.65
N PHE A 561 4.25 -18.00 -1.21
CA PHE A 561 3.78 -19.31 -0.71
C PHE A 561 4.62 -19.87 0.45
N GLY A 562 5.87 -19.42 0.58
CA GLY A 562 6.79 -19.88 1.63
C GLY A 562 6.63 -19.14 2.96
N GLN A 563 6.29 -17.85 2.94
CA GLN A 563 6.10 -17.05 4.15
C GLN A 563 4.79 -17.40 4.89
N PRO A 564 4.65 -17.07 6.19
CA PRO A 564 3.38 -17.20 6.90
C PRO A 564 2.27 -16.31 6.30
N GLY A 565 1.03 -16.81 6.34
CA GLY A 565 -0.17 -16.09 5.89
C GLY A 565 -0.88 -16.74 4.71
N ILE A 566 -1.75 -15.96 4.07
CA ILE A 566 -2.67 -16.40 3.00
C ILE A 566 -2.09 -16.00 1.65
N PRO A 567 -1.55 -16.92 0.84
CA PRO A 567 -1.03 -16.58 -0.49
C PRO A 567 -2.17 -16.22 -1.44
N MET A 568 -1.98 -15.14 -2.21
CA MET A 568 -2.93 -14.65 -3.20
C MET A 568 -2.26 -14.45 -4.56
N VAL A 569 -2.92 -14.92 -5.61
CA VAL A 569 -2.53 -14.73 -7.02
C VAL A 569 -3.51 -13.79 -7.71
N TYR A 570 -3.02 -12.78 -8.43
CA TYR A 570 -3.87 -11.87 -9.22
C TYR A 570 -4.07 -12.41 -10.65
N TYR A 571 -5.29 -12.29 -11.18
CA TYR A 571 -5.64 -12.93 -12.45
C TYR A 571 -4.71 -12.54 -13.60
N GLY A 572 -4.16 -13.55 -14.27
CA GLY A 572 -3.22 -13.43 -15.39
C GLY A 572 -1.76 -13.29 -14.96
N SER A 573 -1.47 -12.96 -13.70
CA SER A 573 -0.09 -12.86 -13.22
C SER A 573 0.59 -14.23 -13.15
N GLU A 574 -0.16 -15.33 -13.08
CA GLU A 574 0.36 -16.69 -13.21
C GLU A 574 0.86 -17.03 -14.63
N TRP A 575 0.51 -16.21 -15.62
CA TRP A 575 1.03 -16.33 -16.99
C TRP A 575 2.14 -15.34 -17.31
N GLY A 576 2.50 -14.47 -16.36
CA GLY A 576 3.46 -13.41 -16.57
C GLY A 576 2.87 -12.23 -17.37
N VAL A 577 1.56 -11.97 -17.24
CA VAL A 577 0.93 -10.77 -17.82
C VAL A 577 1.60 -9.51 -17.27
N GLU A 578 1.90 -8.58 -18.18
CA GLU A 578 2.52 -7.29 -17.87
C GLU A 578 1.49 -6.18 -17.75
N GLY A 579 1.82 -5.15 -16.97
CA GLY A 579 0.98 -3.97 -16.72
C GLY A 579 1.70 -3.01 -15.78
N ASP A 580 1.78 -1.74 -16.16
CA ASP A 580 2.47 -0.71 -15.38
C ASP A 580 1.49 0.34 -14.88
N LYS A 581 1.42 0.50 -13.55
CA LYS A 581 0.63 1.53 -12.87
C LYS A 581 0.98 2.94 -13.37
N ALA A 582 2.20 3.17 -13.87
CA ALA A 582 2.58 4.45 -14.47
C ALA A 582 1.72 4.83 -15.70
N ASN A 583 1.10 3.85 -16.36
CA ASN A 583 0.16 4.04 -17.47
C ASN A 583 -1.31 4.11 -17.01
N GLY A 584 -1.55 4.22 -15.71
CA GLY A 584 -2.88 4.20 -15.09
C GLY A 584 -3.40 2.79 -14.79
N ASP A 585 -4.44 2.73 -13.97
CA ASP A 585 -5.06 1.48 -13.50
C ASP A 585 -5.64 0.56 -14.59
N PRO A 586 -6.19 1.07 -15.71
CA PRO A 586 -6.66 0.21 -16.79
C PRO A 586 -5.57 -0.72 -17.34
N SER A 587 -4.28 -0.33 -17.26
CA SER A 587 -3.16 -1.20 -17.69
C SER A 587 -3.00 -2.44 -16.80
N LEU A 588 -3.49 -2.39 -15.57
CA LEU A 588 -3.45 -3.49 -14.59
C LEU A 588 -4.67 -4.40 -14.70
N ARG A 589 -5.75 -3.90 -15.32
CA ARG A 589 -7.11 -4.47 -15.29
C ARG A 589 -7.53 -4.92 -16.69
N ILE A 590 -6.62 -5.60 -17.39
CA ILE A 590 -6.82 -5.99 -18.80
C ILE A 590 -7.91 -7.07 -18.96
N PRO A 591 -8.60 -7.09 -20.11
CA PRO A 591 -9.50 -8.19 -20.46
C PRO A 591 -8.71 -9.46 -20.73
N ILE A 592 -9.25 -10.58 -20.25
CA ILE A 592 -8.72 -11.92 -20.52
C ILE A 592 -9.91 -12.84 -20.77
N ASP A 593 -10.04 -13.32 -22.00
CA ASP A 593 -11.22 -14.11 -22.41
C ASP A 593 -11.18 -15.56 -21.92
N HIS A 594 -9.99 -16.18 -21.89
CA HIS A 594 -9.83 -17.57 -21.53
C HIS A 594 -8.60 -17.81 -20.65
N PRO A 595 -8.67 -18.76 -19.70
CA PRO A 595 -7.51 -19.16 -18.92
C PRO A 595 -6.45 -19.80 -19.83
N GLN A 596 -5.18 -19.51 -19.53
CA GLN A 596 -4.02 -20.12 -20.18
C GLN A 596 -3.31 -21.07 -19.22
N TRP A 597 -2.36 -21.85 -19.74
CA TRP A 597 -1.51 -22.71 -18.93
C TRP A 597 -0.08 -22.71 -19.47
N ASN A 598 0.89 -22.44 -18.61
CA ASN A 598 2.31 -22.43 -18.94
C ASN A 598 3.17 -22.99 -17.79
N GLU A 599 4.50 -22.99 -17.97
CA GLU A 599 5.44 -23.51 -16.97
C GLU A 599 5.34 -22.78 -15.62
N LEU A 600 5.14 -21.46 -15.61
CA LEU A 600 4.93 -20.70 -14.38
C LEU A 600 3.64 -21.13 -13.67
N THR A 601 2.59 -21.45 -14.43
CA THR A 601 1.33 -21.97 -13.91
C THR A 601 1.53 -23.33 -13.21
N ASP A 602 2.34 -24.22 -13.79
CA ASP A 602 2.67 -25.51 -13.15
C ASP A 602 3.39 -25.31 -11.81
N VAL A 603 4.35 -24.39 -11.75
CA VAL A 603 5.11 -24.09 -10.54
C VAL A 603 4.21 -23.49 -9.45
N ILE A 604 3.38 -22.51 -9.79
CA ILE A 604 2.47 -21.88 -8.83
C ILE A 604 1.44 -22.89 -8.33
N ALA A 605 0.87 -23.73 -9.20
CA ALA A 605 -0.06 -24.78 -8.80
C ALA A 605 0.59 -25.80 -7.84
N ALA A 606 1.87 -26.13 -8.05
CA ALA A 606 2.62 -27.00 -7.16
C ALA A 606 2.90 -26.34 -5.78
N MET A 607 3.23 -25.04 -5.75
CA MET A 607 3.36 -24.27 -4.50
C MET A 607 2.04 -24.15 -3.75
N ALA A 608 0.94 -23.90 -4.46
CA ALA A 608 -0.41 -23.86 -3.88
C ALA A 608 -0.81 -25.22 -3.30
N LYS A 609 -0.49 -26.32 -4.00
CA LYS A 609 -0.65 -27.68 -3.47
C LYS A 609 0.17 -27.88 -2.20
N ALA A 610 1.45 -27.52 -2.22
CA ALA A 610 2.35 -27.63 -1.09
C ALA A 610 1.80 -26.89 0.13
N HIS A 611 1.38 -25.64 -0.05
CA HIS A 611 0.79 -24.81 1.00
C HIS A 611 -0.43 -25.47 1.65
N ARG A 612 -1.38 -25.97 0.84
CA ARG A 612 -2.62 -26.61 1.32
C ARG A 612 -2.43 -27.97 1.99
N GLU A 613 -1.38 -28.70 1.62
CA GLU A 613 -1.11 -30.05 2.12
C GLU A 613 -0.08 -30.09 3.26
N SER A 614 0.61 -28.98 3.55
CA SER A 614 1.62 -28.88 4.62
C SER A 614 1.15 -27.96 5.75
N PRO A 615 0.88 -28.51 6.95
CA PRO A 615 0.68 -27.72 8.16
C PRO A 615 1.80 -26.72 8.43
N ALA A 616 3.05 -27.05 8.12
CA ALA A 616 4.17 -26.13 8.28
C ALA A 616 4.00 -24.87 7.43
N LEU A 617 3.57 -25.00 6.17
CA LEU A 617 3.38 -23.86 5.28
C LEU A 617 2.12 -23.05 5.63
N SER A 618 1.04 -23.72 6.04
CA SER A 618 -0.21 -23.07 6.45
C SER A 618 -0.11 -22.36 7.82
N TYR A 619 0.47 -23.02 8.82
CA TYR A 619 0.38 -22.61 10.23
C TYR A 619 1.74 -22.41 10.92
N GLY A 620 2.83 -22.84 10.28
CA GLY A 620 4.12 -22.96 10.96
C GLY A 620 4.83 -21.63 11.20
N ASP A 621 5.65 -21.61 12.25
CA ASP A 621 6.53 -20.49 12.60
C ASP A 621 7.57 -20.22 11.49
N PHE A 622 8.07 -19.00 11.42
CA PHE A 622 9.14 -18.60 10.50
C PHE A 622 10.51 -18.55 11.19
N LYS A 623 11.53 -19.16 10.57
CA LYS A 623 12.92 -19.09 11.04
C LYS A 623 13.91 -19.01 9.88
N SER A 624 14.79 -18.00 9.88
CA SER A 624 15.91 -17.95 8.91
C SER A 624 17.03 -18.90 9.33
N LEU A 625 17.52 -19.75 8.40
CA LEU A 625 18.59 -20.72 8.63
C LEU A 625 19.88 -20.38 7.88
N PHE A 626 19.77 -19.71 6.74
CA PHE A 626 20.90 -19.26 5.92
C PHE A 626 20.50 -18.00 5.15
N LEU A 627 21.41 -17.04 5.06
CA LEU A 627 21.15 -15.77 4.38
C LEU A 627 22.44 -15.16 3.84
N GLU A 628 22.45 -14.91 2.54
CA GLU A 628 23.41 -14.10 1.80
C GLU A 628 22.65 -13.15 0.87
N ASN A 629 23.38 -12.32 0.11
CA ASN A 629 22.78 -11.35 -0.82
C ASN A 629 21.86 -12.03 -1.86
N ARG A 630 22.26 -13.18 -2.41
CA ARG A 630 21.58 -13.85 -3.53
C ARG A 630 20.99 -15.22 -3.18
N HIS A 631 21.20 -15.68 -1.95
CA HIS A 631 20.81 -17.01 -1.50
C HIS A 631 20.17 -16.91 -0.13
N CYS A 632 19.05 -17.60 0.08
CA CYS A 632 18.51 -17.75 1.42
C CYS A 632 17.88 -19.13 1.63
N LEU A 633 17.88 -19.58 2.87
CA LEU A 633 17.15 -20.74 3.34
C LEU A 633 16.39 -20.33 4.59
N PHE A 634 15.08 -20.46 4.58
CA PHE A 634 14.26 -20.31 5.77
C PHE A 634 13.42 -21.55 6.00
N GLN A 635 12.99 -21.72 7.23
CA GLN A 635 12.21 -22.84 7.71
C GLN A 635 10.81 -22.38 8.06
N ARG A 636 9.85 -23.24 7.72
CA ARG A 636 8.51 -23.29 8.27
C ARG A 636 8.34 -24.57 9.08
N GLN A 637 7.79 -24.48 10.28
CA GLN A 637 7.56 -25.66 11.12
C GLN A 637 6.28 -25.52 11.94
N PHE A 638 5.46 -26.55 11.90
CA PHE A 638 4.27 -26.69 12.73
C PHE A 638 4.22 -28.12 13.29
N GLU A 639 4.28 -28.24 14.63
CA GLU A 639 4.42 -29.53 15.30
C GLU A 639 5.57 -30.38 14.71
N ASN A 640 5.24 -31.54 14.12
CA ASN A 640 6.19 -32.45 13.48
C ASN A 640 6.35 -32.20 11.98
N ASP A 641 5.53 -31.33 11.37
CA ASP A 641 5.63 -30.98 9.96
C ASP A 641 6.69 -29.88 9.77
N ARG A 642 7.64 -30.09 8.86
CA ARG A 642 8.77 -29.18 8.66
C ARG A 642 9.11 -29.05 7.19
N VAL A 643 9.14 -27.81 6.71
CA VAL A 643 9.49 -27.46 5.32
C VAL A 643 10.59 -26.42 5.32
N LEU A 644 11.61 -26.63 4.49
CA LEU A 644 12.66 -25.65 4.21
C LEU A 644 12.40 -25.01 2.84
N VAL A 645 12.44 -23.69 2.77
CA VAL A 645 12.32 -22.94 1.51
C VAL A 645 13.69 -22.36 1.16
N ALA A 646 14.26 -22.82 0.05
CA ALA A 646 15.58 -22.43 -0.43
C ALA A 646 15.45 -21.60 -1.70
N VAL A 647 16.17 -20.48 -1.80
CA VAL A 647 16.14 -19.56 -2.95
C VAL A 647 17.55 -19.32 -3.47
N ASN A 648 17.70 -19.32 -4.79
CA ASN A 648 18.92 -18.95 -5.50
C ASN A 648 18.62 -17.95 -6.63
N LEU A 649 19.17 -16.74 -6.53
CA LEU A 649 19.06 -15.67 -7.54
C LEU A 649 20.18 -15.67 -8.59
N GLU A 650 21.21 -16.51 -8.45
CA GLU A 650 22.31 -16.60 -9.41
C GLU A 650 21.95 -17.43 -10.65
N ASP A 651 22.67 -17.20 -11.76
CA ASP A 651 22.55 -18.01 -12.98
C ASP A 651 23.02 -19.46 -12.77
N GLY A 652 23.98 -19.67 -11.87
CA GLY A 652 24.59 -20.96 -11.60
C GLY A 652 23.99 -21.65 -10.37
N ASP A 653 24.18 -22.96 -10.29
CA ASP A 653 23.85 -23.75 -9.12
C ASP A 653 24.67 -23.28 -7.91
N TYR A 654 24.02 -23.17 -6.75
CA TYR A 654 24.66 -22.78 -5.49
C TYR A 654 24.46 -23.84 -4.42
N THR A 655 25.53 -24.19 -3.70
CA THR A 655 25.45 -25.17 -2.61
C THR A 655 25.40 -24.48 -1.26
N ILE A 656 24.25 -24.54 -0.59
CA ILE A 656 24.06 -24.03 0.76
C ILE A 656 24.65 -25.03 1.77
N HIS A 657 25.49 -24.54 2.68
CA HIS A 657 26.03 -25.31 3.80
C HIS A 657 25.52 -24.73 5.13
N THR A 658 24.64 -25.48 5.80
CA THR A 658 24.16 -25.17 7.15
C THR A 658 23.76 -26.47 7.85
N ASP A 659 23.41 -26.39 9.14
CA ASP A 659 22.81 -27.52 9.83
C ASP A 659 21.33 -27.64 9.46
N PHE A 660 21.03 -28.58 8.56
CA PHE A 660 19.67 -28.85 8.13
C PHE A 660 18.86 -29.62 9.17
N GLY A 661 19.49 -30.21 10.20
CA GLY A 661 18.82 -31.05 11.19
C GLY A 661 18.09 -32.25 10.59
N ALA A 662 18.53 -32.73 9.41
CA ALA A 662 17.97 -33.87 8.67
C ALA A 662 19.02 -34.40 7.67
N GLY A 663 18.82 -35.60 7.12
CA GLY A 663 19.70 -36.18 6.10
C GLY A 663 19.27 -35.89 4.65
N ARG A 664 17.97 -35.70 4.43
CA ARG A 664 17.38 -35.48 3.10
C ARG A 664 16.06 -34.72 3.21
N GLY A 665 15.59 -34.17 2.10
CA GLY A 665 14.26 -33.61 1.96
C GLY A 665 13.68 -33.87 0.57
N ARG A 666 12.34 -33.91 0.49
CA ARG A 666 11.61 -34.02 -0.78
C ARG A 666 11.12 -32.65 -1.19
N ASP A 667 11.51 -32.20 -2.38
CA ASP A 667 10.98 -30.96 -2.94
C ASP A 667 9.50 -31.14 -3.32
N LEU A 668 8.63 -30.33 -2.73
CA LEU A 668 7.19 -30.38 -2.94
C LEU A 668 6.77 -29.84 -4.31
N ILE A 669 7.63 -29.09 -4.99
CA ILE A 669 7.38 -28.58 -6.34
C ILE A 669 7.62 -29.69 -7.38
N THR A 670 8.83 -30.28 -7.38
CA THR A 670 9.25 -31.26 -8.39
C THR A 670 9.06 -32.73 -7.97
N ASN A 671 8.82 -33.00 -6.69
CA ASN A 671 8.89 -34.33 -6.05
C ASN A 671 10.28 -34.98 -6.05
N GLN A 672 11.33 -34.24 -6.42
CA GLN A 672 12.70 -34.74 -6.39
C GLN A 672 13.23 -34.80 -4.94
N TRP A 673 14.05 -35.82 -4.67
CA TRP A 673 14.76 -35.95 -3.40
C TRP A 673 16.12 -35.24 -3.45
N TYR A 674 16.44 -34.51 -2.40
CA TYR A 674 17.71 -33.82 -2.19
C TYR A 674 18.40 -34.39 -0.94
N ASP A 675 19.66 -34.81 -1.09
CA ASP A 675 20.52 -35.27 0.00
C ASP A 675 21.35 -34.10 0.54
N PHE A 676 21.44 -33.96 1.86
CA PHE A 676 22.13 -32.84 2.51
C PHE A 676 23.59 -33.16 2.89
N GLY A 677 24.05 -34.41 2.73
CA GLY A 677 25.36 -34.91 3.16
C GLY A 677 26.58 -34.26 2.48
N GLY A 678 26.36 -33.39 1.49
CA GLY A 678 27.38 -32.51 0.89
C GLY A 678 26.98 -31.03 0.84
N GLY A 679 25.91 -30.62 1.53
CA GLY A 679 25.21 -29.34 1.32
C GLY A 679 24.01 -29.47 0.38
N LEU A 680 23.13 -28.48 0.39
CA LEU A 680 21.95 -28.43 -0.48
C LEU A 680 22.31 -27.67 -1.77
N CYS A 681 22.35 -28.37 -2.90
CA CYS A 681 22.50 -27.76 -4.21
C CYS A 681 21.16 -27.19 -4.70
N VAL A 682 21.08 -25.87 -4.84
CA VAL A 682 19.92 -25.12 -5.32
C VAL A 682 20.20 -24.63 -6.75
N PRO A 683 19.43 -25.06 -7.76
CA PRO A 683 19.63 -24.60 -9.14
C PRO A 683 19.54 -23.08 -9.29
N GLY A 684 20.22 -22.52 -10.30
CA GLY A 684 20.13 -21.08 -10.60
C GLY A 684 18.70 -20.62 -10.90
N HIS A 685 18.35 -19.40 -10.50
CA HIS A 685 17.02 -18.80 -10.65
C HIS A 685 15.87 -19.73 -10.20
N SER A 686 16.04 -20.41 -9.07
CA SER A 686 15.06 -21.37 -8.58
C SER A 686 14.70 -21.18 -7.11
N VAL A 687 13.58 -21.79 -6.75
CA VAL A 687 13.10 -21.93 -5.38
C VAL A 687 12.70 -23.39 -5.15
N LEU A 688 13.09 -23.94 -3.99
CA LEU A 688 12.78 -25.32 -3.58
C LEU A 688 11.96 -25.30 -2.29
N PHE A 689 10.98 -26.20 -2.17
CA PHE A 689 10.16 -26.38 -0.96
C PHE A 689 10.42 -27.78 -0.42
N LEU A 690 11.44 -27.94 0.41
CA LEU A 690 11.93 -29.22 0.88
C LEU A 690 11.18 -29.65 2.15
N HIS A 691 10.24 -30.57 1.99
CA HIS A 691 9.62 -31.24 3.13
C HIS A 691 10.60 -32.24 3.74
N ILE A 692 10.78 -32.14 5.04
CA ILE A 692 11.71 -32.97 5.80
C ILE A 692 10.96 -34.22 6.24
N GLU A 693 11.41 -35.37 5.76
CA GLU A 693 10.94 -36.68 6.19
C GLU A 693 12.09 -37.39 6.92
N ASP A 694 11.90 -37.67 8.21
CA ASP A 694 12.88 -38.34 9.09
C ASP A 694 13.22 -39.77 8.65
#